data_AF-A0A2D8A9Q2-F1
#
_entry.id   AF-A0A2D8A9Q2-F1
#
_cell.length_a   1.000
_cell.length_b   1.000
_cell.length_c   1.000
_cell.angle_alpha   90.00
_cell.angle_beta   90.00
_cell.angle_gamma   90.00
#
_symmetry.space_group_name_H-M   'P 1'
#
loop_
_entity.id
_entity.type
_entity.pdbx_description
1 polymer ?
#
loop_
_entity_poly.entity_id
_entity_poly.type
_entity_poly.pdbx_seq_one_letter_code
_entity_poly.pdbx_strand_id
1 'polypeptide(L)'
;MLELRGAPALSPFRQNKVLNKLQQALPHVTGVYAEFMHFADLSAELTESERLVLERILRYGPKAEVKEPAAEMQLVVPRFGTISPWSSKATDIAHNCGLSSILRLERGIAYYIEGAKNEDRDIIASLLHDRMTETVLSSSAAAEALFSHAEPAPLTTVDILAGGREALVEADKNLGLALADDEVDYLVENFNKLGRNPTDVELMMFAQANSEHCRHKIFNASWTIDGEDQDKSLFQMIKNTYECYNENILSAYKDNASVIVGPNAGRFFPNPGTAEYSYHQEDMHILMKVETHNHPTAIAPHSGAATGSGGEIRDEGATGRGSKPKAGLTGFTVSDLKIPGFEQPWESHYGKPERIVSALDIMIDGPLGGAAFNNEFGRPNLCGYFRTFELEHDGEVRGYHKPIMIAGGYGNIRGEHVQKGDIPVGASLIVLGGPAMQIGLGGGAASSMASGQSNADLDFASVQRENPEMERRCQEVIDRCWQLGDANPIAFIHDVGAGGISNAFPELVGDAGRGGEFELRNVPNDEPGMSPLAIWSNESQERYVLAVAQEDMAKFDAICARERAPYAVVGYATEEEHLTVTDEHFGNKPVDMPLQVLLGKPPRMHRDVKSKAAKTEAFSSAGIDLADAAARVLKLPTVASKSFLITIGDRSITGTVARDQFVGPWQVPVADVAVTTSSYDTYAGE
;
A
#
# COMPACT_ATOMS: atom_id res chain seq x y z
N MET A 1 15.87 -22.50 -16.58
CA MET A 1 14.46 -22.08 -16.72
C MET A 1 13.69 -23.04 -17.63
N LEU A 2 12.49 -23.47 -17.22
CA LEU A 2 11.54 -24.24 -18.04
C LEU A 2 10.41 -23.32 -18.53
N GLU A 3 10.05 -23.42 -19.81
CA GLU A 3 8.98 -22.62 -20.44
C GLU A 3 7.72 -23.46 -20.67
N LEU A 4 6.55 -22.95 -20.28
CA LEU A 4 5.26 -23.63 -20.50
C LEU A 4 4.22 -22.66 -21.10
N ARG A 5 3.65 -23.03 -22.25
CA ARG A 5 2.54 -22.29 -22.87
C ARG A 5 1.26 -22.45 -22.06
N GLY A 6 0.53 -21.36 -21.92
CA GLY A 6 -0.73 -21.27 -21.21
C GLY A 6 -1.96 -21.18 -22.13
N ALA A 7 -3.09 -20.83 -21.53
CA ALA A 7 -4.32 -20.55 -22.26
C ALA A 7 -4.26 -19.19 -22.99
N PRO A 8 -5.14 -18.97 -24.00
CA PRO A 8 -5.31 -17.65 -24.61
C PRO A 8 -5.63 -16.57 -23.56
N ALA A 9 -4.92 -15.44 -23.62
CA ALA A 9 -4.93 -14.41 -22.58
C ALA A 9 -6.04 -13.36 -22.76
N LEU A 10 -6.60 -13.22 -23.97
CA LEU A 10 -7.60 -12.20 -24.31
C LEU A 10 -8.92 -12.83 -24.71
N SER A 11 -10.02 -12.30 -24.18
CA SER A 11 -11.37 -12.57 -24.69
C SER A 11 -11.60 -11.84 -26.02
N PRO A 12 -12.60 -12.24 -26.84
CA PRO A 12 -12.86 -11.62 -28.14
C PRO A 12 -13.04 -10.09 -28.07
N PHE A 13 -13.68 -9.57 -27.01
CA PHE A 13 -13.87 -8.12 -26.87
C PHE A 13 -12.55 -7.39 -26.55
N ARG A 14 -11.68 -7.97 -25.70
CA ARG A 14 -10.37 -7.39 -25.37
C ARG A 14 -9.45 -7.44 -26.58
N GLN A 15 -9.48 -8.55 -27.31
CA GLN A 15 -8.75 -8.72 -28.57
C GLN A 15 -9.13 -7.63 -29.57
N ASN A 16 -10.43 -7.37 -29.79
CA ASN A 16 -10.89 -6.29 -30.66
C ASN A 16 -10.49 -4.90 -30.13
N LYS A 17 -10.53 -4.67 -28.82
CA LYS A 17 -10.09 -3.39 -28.23
C LYS A 17 -8.60 -3.14 -28.46
N VAL A 18 -7.77 -4.16 -28.25
CA VAL A 18 -6.32 -4.10 -28.51
C VAL A 18 -6.06 -3.91 -30.00
N LEU A 19 -6.76 -4.63 -30.87
CA LEU A 19 -6.65 -4.48 -32.32
C LEU A 19 -6.99 -3.05 -32.76
N ASN A 20 -8.10 -2.49 -32.29
CA ASN A 20 -8.49 -1.12 -32.61
C ASN A 20 -7.45 -0.11 -32.12
N LYS A 21 -6.89 -0.30 -30.92
CA LYS A 21 -5.81 0.54 -30.38
C LYS A 21 -4.56 0.49 -31.27
N LEU A 22 -4.17 -0.72 -31.71
CA LEU A 22 -3.05 -0.91 -32.62
C LEU A 22 -3.33 -0.27 -33.98
N GLN A 23 -4.52 -0.46 -34.56
CA GLN A 23 -4.91 0.07 -35.87
C GLN A 23 -4.98 1.60 -35.93
N GLN A 24 -5.26 2.27 -34.80
CA GLN A 24 -5.20 3.72 -34.72
C GLN A 24 -3.78 4.26 -34.96
N ALA A 25 -2.75 3.52 -34.53
CA ALA A 25 -1.36 3.88 -34.77
C ALA A 25 -0.80 3.25 -36.06
N LEU A 26 -1.24 2.03 -36.37
CA LEU A 26 -0.69 1.16 -37.41
C LEU A 26 -1.84 0.53 -38.24
N PRO A 27 -2.40 1.25 -39.23
CA PRO A 27 -3.61 0.82 -39.96
C PRO A 27 -3.46 -0.50 -40.73
N HIS A 28 -2.22 -0.95 -41.00
CA HIS A 28 -1.92 -2.20 -41.70
C HIS A 28 -1.93 -3.45 -40.82
N VAL A 29 -2.08 -3.31 -39.49
CA VAL A 29 -2.25 -4.45 -38.58
C VAL A 29 -3.64 -5.09 -38.79
N THR A 30 -3.67 -6.40 -39.03
CA THR A 30 -4.91 -7.14 -39.38
C THR A 30 -5.44 -8.02 -38.26
N GLY A 31 -4.61 -8.35 -37.28
CA GLY A 31 -4.98 -9.30 -36.22
C GLY A 31 -4.06 -9.23 -35.01
N VAL A 32 -4.59 -9.63 -33.86
CA VAL A 32 -3.84 -9.79 -32.61
C VAL A 32 -4.25 -11.09 -31.96
N TYR A 33 -3.29 -11.89 -31.55
CA TYR A 33 -3.49 -13.08 -30.72
C TYR A 33 -2.59 -13.00 -29.50
N ALA A 34 -3.01 -13.54 -28.37
CA ALA A 34 -2.21 -13.51 -27.16
C ALA A 34 -2.43 -14.76 -26.30
N GLU A 35 -1.36 -15.28 -25.71
CA GLU A 35 -1.38 -16.42 -24.79
C GLU A 35 -0.57 -16.10 -23.54
N PHE A 36 -0.96 -16.70 -22.41
CA PHE A 36 -0.07 -16.73 -21.26
C PHE A 36 1.16 -17.59 -21.56
N MET A 37 2.31 -17.15 -21.06
CA MET A 37 3.54 -17.92 -21.07
C MET A 37 4.06 -17.99 -19.63
N HIS A 38 4.44 -19.18 -19.19
CA HIS A 38 4.87 -19.44 -17.82
C HIS A 38 6.33 -19.82 -17.82
N PHE A 39 7.06 -19.30 -16.85
CA PHE A 39 8.49 -19.52 -16.68
C PHE A 39 8.71 -20.13 -15.29
N ALA A 40 9.35 -21.28 -15.24
CA ALA A 40 9.69 -21.95 -13.99
C ALA A 40 11.21 -21.96 -13.81
N ASP A 41 11.66 -21.36 -12.72
CA ASP A 41 13.03 -21.48 -12.26
C ASP A 41 13.16 -22.66 -11.30
N LEU A 42 14.21 -23.46 -11.50
CA LEU A 42 14.32 -24.80 -10.94
C LEU A 42 15.69 -24.99 -10.28
N SER A 43 15.71 -25.52 -9.06
CA SER A 43 16.95 -25.95 -8.40
C SER A 43 17.44 -27.31 -8.90
N ALA A 44 16.55 -28.12 -9.47
CA ALA A 44 16.83 -29.44 -10.02
C ALA A 44 15.83 -29.80 -11.13
N GLU A 45 16.18 -30.76 -11.98
CA GLU A 45 15.23 -31.27 -12.99
C GLU A 45 14.01 -31.92 -12.34
N LEU A 46 12.84 -31.69 -12.93
CA LEU A 46 11.59 -32.30 -12.49
C LEU A 46 11.48 -33.73 -13.01
N THR A 47 11.06 -34.65 -12.17
CA THR A 47 10.60 -35.98 -12.59
C THR A 47 9.38 -35.88 -13.50
N GLU A 48 9.08 -36.95 -14.25
CA GLU A 48 7.88 -37.00 -15.11
C GLU A 48 6.59 -36.74 -14.31
N SER A 49 6.49 -37.29 -13.10
CA SER A 49 5.37 -37.05 -12.20
C SER A 49 5.26 -35.58 -11.76
N GLU A 50 6.35 -34.96 -11.36
CA GLU A 50 6.36 -33.55 -10.93
C GLU A 50 6.04 -32.62 -12.10
N ARG A 51 6.56 -32.92 -13.29
CA ARG A 51 6.24 -32.18 -14.52
C ARG A 51 4.75 -32.24 -14.84
N LEU A 52 4.13 -33.41 -14.72
CA LEU A 52 2.68 -33.56 -14.94
C LEU A 52 1.85 -32.75 -13.94
N VAL A 53 2.29 -32.67 -12.68
CA VAL A 53 1.65 -31.81 -11.67
C VAL A 53 1.80 -30.34 -12.06
N LEU A 54 3.00 -29.89 -12.44
CA LEU A 54 3.26 -28.52 -12.87
C LEU A 54 2.39 -28.12 -14.08
N GLU A 55 2.38 -28.96 -15.12
CA GLU A 55 1.55 -28.74 -16.32
C GLU A 55 0.06 -28.67 -15.97
N ARG A 56 -0.38 -29.43 -14.96
CA ARG A 56 -1.78 -29.41 -14.51
C ARG A 56 -2.14 -28.13 -13.75
N ILE A 57 -1.30 -27.66 -12.84
CA ILE A 57 -1.59 -26.44 -12.07
C ILE A 57 -1.49 -25.17 -12.94
N LEU A 58 -0.69 -25.18 -14.01
CA LEU A 58 -0.59 -24.08 -14.97
C LEU A 58 -1.68 -24.12 -16.06
N ARG A 59 -2.58 -25.11 -16.03
CA ARG A 59 -3.73 -25.18 -16.94
C ARG A 59 -4.98 -24.59 -16.30
N TYR A 60 -5.15 -23.28 -16.46
CA TYR A 60 -6.28 -22.52 -15.92
C TYR A 60 -6.83 -21.49 -16.94
N GLY A 61 -7.93 -20.81 -16.58
CA GLY A 61 -8.55 -19.77 -17.40
C GLY A 61 -9.71 -20.25 -18.28
N PRO A 62 -10.36 -19.32 -19.02
CA PRO A 62 -11.49 -19.64 -19.88
C PRO A 62 -11.06 -20.56 -21.02
N LYS A 63 -11.95 -21.48 -21.43
CA LYS A 63 -11.72 -22.34 -22.60
C LYS A 63 -11.85 -21.50 -23.86
N ALA A 64 -10.72 -21.02 -24.36
CA ALA A 64 -10.60 -20.35 -25.65
C ALA A 64 -9.86 -21.24 -26.65
N GLU A 65 -10.12 -21.02 -27.94
CA GLU A 65 -9.44 -21.74 -29.01
C GLU A 65 -7.98 -21.31 -29.09
N VAL A 66 -7.07 -22.29 -29.00
CA VAL A 66 -5.63 -22.09 -29.15
C VAL A 66 -5.33 -21.97 -30.64
N LYS A 67 -4.64 -20.92 -31.05
CA LYS A 67 -4.18 -20.72 -32.43
C LYS A 67 -2.71 -21.05 -32.56
N GLU A 68 -2.30 -21.59 -33.70
CA GLU A 68 -0.88 -21.72 -34.04
C GLU A 68 -0.32 -20.33 -34.38
N PRO A 69 0.70 -19.85 -33.65
CA PRO A 69 1.24 -18.52 -33.88
C PRO A 69 2.03 -18.46 -35.19
N ALA A 70 1.64 -17.54 -36.08
CA ALA A 70 2.29 -17.33 -37.38
C ALA A 70 3.06 -15.98 -37.48
N ALA A 71 2.86 -15.08 -36.52
CA ALA A 71 3.49 -13.76 -36.47
C ALA A 71 4.66 -13.71 -35.47
N GLU A 72 5.48 -12.66 -35.55
CA GLU A 72 6.55 -12.42 -34.59
C GLU A 72 5.97 -12.17 -33.18
N MET A 73 6.64 -12.74 -32.17
CA MET A 73 6.22 -12.66 -30.78
C MET A 73 6.73 -11.37 -30.13
N GLN A 74 5.86 -10.68 -29.41
CA GLN A 74 6.23 -9.70 -28.39
C GLN A 74 5.80 -10.22 -27.03
N LEU A 75 6.77 -10.54 -26.18
CA LEU A 75 6.53 -11.11 -24.87
C LEU A 75 6.54 -10.01 -23.82
N VAL A 76 5.39 -9.73 -23.23
CA VAL A 76 5.26 -8.81 -22.10
C VAL A 76 5.45 -9.58 -20.80
N VAL A 77 6.38 -9.14 -19.95
CA VAL A 77 6.69 -9.72 -18.64
C VAL A 77 6.83 -8.62 -17.60
N PRO A 78 6.81 -8.94 -16.29
CA PRO A 78 7.20 -7.99 -15.26
C PRO A 78 8.60 -7.42 -15.52
N ARG A 79 8.83 -6.17 -15.11
CA ARG A 79 10.15 -5.54 -15.21
C ARG A 79 11.18 -6.37 -14.44
N PHE A 80 12.38 -6.51 -15.00
CA PHE A 80 13.48 -7.18 -14.29
C PHE A 80 13.77 -6.53 -12.94
N GLY A 81 14.10 -7.35 -11.96
CA GLY A 81 14.22 -6.94 -10.57
C GLY A 81 12.89 -6.78 -9.83
N THR A 82 11.75 -7.15 -10.43
CA THR A 82 10.46 -7.21 -9.72
C THR A 82 9.89 -8.62 -9.73
N ILE A 83 9.03 -8.92 -8.76
CA ILE A 83 8.35 -10.22 -8.63
C ILE A 83 6.86 -9.97 -8.58
N SER A 84 6.10 -10.52 -9.53
CA SER A 84 4.67 -10.26 -9.57
C SER A 84 3.94 -10.88 -8.36
N PRO A 85 2.81 -10.32 -7.89
CA PRO A 85 1.96 -10.99 -6.91
C PRO A 85 1.46 -12.36 -7.39
N TRP A 86 1.32 -12.53 -8.71
CA TRP A 86 1.02 -13.83 -9.31
C TRP A 86 2.16 -14.83 -9.07
N SER A 87 3.43 -14.40 -9.19
CA SER A 87 4.61 -15.22 -8.95
C SER A 87 4.65 -15.75 -7.52
N SER A 88 4.45 -14.89 -6.51
CA SER A 88 4.41 -15.31 -5.11
C SER A 88 3.33 -16.38 -4.87
N LYS A 89 2.09 -16.12 -5.31
CA LYS A 89 0.96 -17.06 -5.12
C LYS A 89 1.14 -18.36 -5.91
N ALA A 90 1.62 -18.28 -7.15
CA ALA A 90 1.83 -19.48 -7.97
C ALA A 90 2.95 -20.36 -7.42
N THR A 91 4.01 -19.75 -6.89
CA THR A 91 5.12 -20.47 -6.25
C THR A 91 4.65 -21.14 -4.96
N ASP A 92 3.83 -20.47 -4.13
CA ASP A 92 3.19 -21.07 -2.96
C ASP A 92 2.31 -22.29 -3.35
N ILE A 93 1.53 -22.18 -4.43
CA ILE A 93 0.73 -23.31 -4.94
C ILE A 93 1.63 -24.49 -5.33
N ALA A 94 2.74 -24.22 -6.03
CA ALA A 94 3.67 -25.25 -6.45
C ALA A 94 4.30 -25.98 -5.26
N HIS A 95 4.77 -25.25 -4.25
CA HIS A 95 5.32 -25.83 -3.02
C HIS A 95 4.29 -26.65 -2.26
N ASN A 96 3.06 -26.15 -2.13
CA ASN A 96 1.95 -26.87 -1.50
C ASN A 96 1.50 -28.12 -2.28
N CYS A 97 1.82 -28.20 -3.58
CA CYS A 97 1.63 -29.39 -4.41
C CYS A 97 2.82 -30.38 -4.33
N GLY A 98 3.82 -30.11 -3.48
CA GLY A 98 5.01 -30.93 -3.31
C GLY A 98 6.14 -30.66 -4.31
N LEU A 99 6.07 -29.57 -5.08
CA LEU A 99 7.08 -29.23 -6.09
C LEU A 99 8.20 -28.35 -5.50
N SER A 100 8.95 -28.89 -4.53
CA SER A 100 10.00 -28.15 -3.83
C SER A 100 11.19 -27.74 -4.70
N SER A 101 11.39 -28.39 -5.85
CA SER A 101 12.45 -28.05 -6.80
C SER A 101 12.17 -26.75 -7.59
N ILE A 102 10.94 -26.22 -7.51
CA ILE A 102 10.59 -24.93 -8.12
C ILE A 102 11.04 -23.81 -7.18
N LEU A 103 12.00 -23.02 -7.62
CA LEU A 103 12.46 -21.84 -6.89
C LEU A 103 11.46 -20.69 -7.03
N ARG A 104 11.00 -20.45 -8.26
CA ARG A 104 10.03 -19.40 -8.57
C ARG A 104 9.28 -19.69 -9.86
N LEU A 105 7.99 -19.36 -9.89
CA LEU A 105 7.18 -19.29 -11.10
C LEU A 105 6.96 -17.83 -11.50
N GLU A 106 7.01 -17.50 -12.78
CA GLU A 106 6.58 -16.19 -13.30
C GLU A 106 5.72 -16.37 -14.56
N ARG A 107 4.93 -15.34 -14.89
CA ARG A 107 4.04 -15.32 -16.05
C ARG A 107 4.24 -14.09 -16.90
N GLY A 108 4.28 -14.28 -18.21
CA GLY A 108 4.16 -13.24 -19.22
C GLY A 108 2.95 -13.45 -20.13
N ILE A 109 2.76 -12.49 -21.04
CA ILE A 109 1.78 -12.57 -22.13
C ILE A 109 2.54 -12.47 -23.45
N ALA A 110 2.49 -13.53 -24.24
CA ALA A 110 3.04 -13.58 -25.59
C ALA A 110 2.00 -13.04 -26.58
N TYR A 111 2.26 -11.88 -27.18
CA TYR A 111 1.44 -11.28 -28.22
C TYR A 111 1.98 -11.63 -29.60
N TYR A 112 1.08 -11.95 -30.52
CA TYR A 112 1.35 -12.25 -31.93
C TYR A 112 0.52 -11.30 -32.79
N ILE A 113 1.18 -10.38 -33.50
CA ILE A 113 0.52 -9.28 -34.22
C ILE A 113 0.60 -9.52 -35.73
N GLU A 114 -0.54 -9.82 -36.35
CA GLU A 114 -0.61 -10.07 -37.79
C GLU A 114 -0.52 -8.76 -38.58
N GLY A 115 0.32 -8.75 -39.62
CA GLY A 115 0.56 -7.58 -40.46
C GLY A 115 1.61 -6.61 -39.91
N ALA A 116 2.08 -6.79 -38.67
CA ALA A 116 3.15 -5.97 -38.11
C ALA A 116 4.47 -6.14 -38.87
N LYS A 117 5.22 -5.05 -39.00
CA LYS A 117 6.58 -5.00 -39.54
C LYS A 117 7.60 -4.80 -38.42
N ASN A 118 8.87 -5.11 -38.67
CA ASN A 118 9.93 -4.92 -37.69
C ASN A 118 10.06 -3.46 -37.21
N GLU A 119 9.80 -2.48 -38.08
CA GLU A 119 9.81 -1.04 -37.75
C GLU A 119 8.69 -0.62 -36.79
N ASP A 120 7.62 -1.42 -36.68
CA ASP A 120 6.47 -1.13 -35.82
C ASP A 120 6.70 -1.52 -34.35
N ARG A 121 7.81 -2.23 -34.06
CA ARG A 121 8.01 -2.95 -32.80
C ARG A 121 7.88 -2.06 -31.56
N ASP A 122 8.52 -0.89 -31.54
CA ASP A 122 8.52 0.01 -30.39
C ASP A 122 7.14 0.65 -30.17
N ILE A 123 6.43 0.97 -31.26
CA ILE A 123 5.07 1.51 -31.21
C ILE A 123 4.14 0.44 -30.61
N ILE A 124 4.20 -0.80 -31.11
CA ILE A 124 3.40 -1.91 -30.59
C ILE A 124 3.71 -2.14 -29.11
N ALA A 125 4.99 -2.20 -28.74
CA ALA A 125 5.42 -2.37 -27.35
C ALA A 125 4.77 -1.30 -26.46
N SER A 126 4.88 -0.02 -26.80
CA SER A 126 4.29 1.09 -26.04
C SER A 126 2.77 1.01 -25.86
N LEU A 127 2.06 0.27 -26.72
CA LEU A 127 0.61 0.12 -26.67
C LEU A 127 0.15 -1.13 -25.91
N LEU A 128 1.02 -2.12 -25.70
CA LEU A 128 0.69 -3.43 -25.15
C LEU A 128 1.09 -3.66 -23.69
N HIS A 129 2.00 -2.85 -23.13
CA HIS A 129 2.47 -3.01 -21.76
C HIS A 129 2.28 -1.73 -20.93
N ASP A 130 2.26 -1.89 -19.62
CA ASP A 130 2.43 -0.79 -18.67
C ASP A 130 3.93 -0.53 -18.45
N ARG A 131 4.42 0.62 -18.91
CA ARG A 131 5.83 1.03 -18.77
C ARG A 131 6.33 1.10 -17.33
N MET A 132 5.42 1.22 -16.36
CA MET A 132 5.77 1.37 -14.95
C MET A 132 6.07 0.02 -14.28
N THR A 133 5.45 -1.07 -14.76
CA THR A 133 5.52 -2.39 -14.12
C THR A 133 6.03 -3.51 -15.03
N GLU A 134 5.98 -3.33 -16.35
CA GLU A 134 6.26 -4.37 -17.33
C GLU A 134 7.39 -3.98 -18.29
N THR A 135 7.92 -4.97 -19.00
CA THR A 135 8.86 -4.79 -20.11
C THR A 135 8.51 -5.74 -21.26
N VAL A 136 8.98 -5.42 -22.46
CA VAL A 136 8.69 -6.19 -23.68
C VAL A 136 9.96 -6.85 -24.21
N LEU A 137 9.94 -8.18 -24.32
CA LEU A 137 11.02 -9.01 -24.80
C LEU A 137 10.77 -9.48 -26.24
N SER A 138 11.84 -9.59 -27.03
CA SER A 138 11.79 -10.17 -28.40
C SER A 138 11.69 -11.70 -28.42
N SER A 139 12.09 -12.36 -27.33
CA SER A 139 12.20 -13.81 -27.28
C SER A 139 11.95 -14.31 -25.87
N SER A 140 11.48 -15.55 -25.76
CA SER A 140 11.24 -16.21 -24.48
C SER A 140 12.55 -16.50 -23.74
N ALA A 141 13.64 -16.78 -24.46
CA ALA A 141 14.97 -16.96 -23.87
C ALA A 141 15.44 -15.75 -23.04
N ALA A 142 15.06 -14.52 -23.42
CA ALA A 142 15.40 -13.33 -22.65
C ALA A 142 14.68 -13.25 -21.28
N ALA A 143 13.63 -14.06 -21.07
CA ALA A 143 12.92 -14.14 -19.81
C ALA A 143 13.76 -14.79 -18.70
N GLU A 144 14.88 -15.43 -19.01
CA GLU A 144 15.83 -15.95 -18.01
C GLU A 144 16.34 -14.83 -17.08
N ALA A 145 16.42 -13.59 -17.57
CA ALA A 145 16.80 -12.43 -16.77
C ALA A 145 15.80 -12.11 -15.64
N LEU A 146 14.55 -12.59 -15.70
CA LEU A 146 13.58 -12.51 -14.60
C LEU A 146 14.13 -13.18 -13.34
N PHE A 147 14.97 -14.21 -13.49
CA PHE A 147 15.52 -15.05 -12.40
C PHE A 147 16.99 -14.73 -12.09
N SER A 148 17.52 -13.63 -12.61
CA SER A 148 18.88 -13.23 -12.29
C SER A 148 19.03 -12.89 -10.79
N HIS A 149 20.07 -13.44 -10.17
CA HIS A 149 20.45 -13.11 -8.80
C HIS A 149 21.59 -12.09 -8.84
N ALA A 150 21.39 -10.96 -8.16
CA ALA A 150 22.46 -9.99 -7.91
C ALA A 150 23.08 -10.26 -6.53
N GLU A 151 24.39 -10.05 -6.41
CA GLU A 151 25.06 -10.03 -5.11
C GLU A 151 24.57 -8.83 -4.29
N PRO A 152 24.47 -8.95 -2.95
CA PRO A 152 24.07 -7.83 -2.09
C PRO A 152 24.92 -6.58 -2.36
N ALA A 153 24.28 -5.44 -2.56
CA ALA A 153 25.00 -4.17 -2.68
C ALA A 153 25.55 -3.72 -1.31
N PRO A 154 26.77 -3.16 -1.23
CA PRO A 154 27.35 -2.70 0.02
C PRO A 154 26.68 -1.42 0.54
N LEU A 155 26.79 -1.16 1.84
CA LEU A 155 26.39 0.14 2.42
C LEU A 155 27.32 1.26 1.95
N THR A 156 26.80 2.49 1.94
CA THR A 156 27.61 3.68 1.71
C THR A 156 27.65 4.60 2.95
N THR A 157 28.66 5.46 3.01
CA THR A 157 28.84 6.42 4.12
C THR A 157 29.02 7.82 3.56
N VAL A 158 28.54 8.83 4.30
CA VAL A 158 28.64 10.24 3.92
C VAL A 158 29.72 10.90 4.76
N ASP A 159 30.74 11.47 4.10
CA ASP A 159 31.95 11.96 4.78
C ASP A 159 31.77 13.35 5.42
N ILE A 160 30.95 13.43 6.47
CA ILE A 160 30.72 14.67 7.21
C ILE A 160 31.93 15.10 8.06
N LEU A 161 32.79 14.15 8.48
CA LEU A 161 33.92 14.47 9.35
C LEU A 161 34.98 15.29 8.62
N ALA A 162 35.22 15.00 7.34
CA ALA A 162 36.11 15.80 6.50
C ALA A 162 35.37 16.84 5.65
N GLY A 163 34.23 16.46 5.07
CA GLY A 163 33.45 17.30 4.14
C GLY A 163 32.48 18.26 4.83
N GLY A 164 32.25 18.11 6.14
CA GLY A 164 31.37 18.98 6.91
C GLY A 164 29.92 18.96 6.43
N ARG A 165 29.24 20.09 6.61
CA ARG A 165 27.83 20.29 6.22
C ARG A 165 27.59 20.07 4.73
N GLU A 166 28.53 20.47 3.87
CA GLU A 166 28.37 20.37 2.41
C GLU A 166 28.28 18.92 1.92
N ALA A 167 29.00 17.99 2.55
CA ALA A 167 28.89 16.56 2.22
C ALA A 167 27.46 16.03 2.47
N LEU A 168 26.80 16.49 3.53
CA LEU A 168 25.42 16.12 3.82
C LEU A 168 24.42 16.78 2.86
N VAL A 169 24.65 18.03 2.46
CA VAL A 169 23.82 18.73 1.46
C VAL A 169 23.92 18.06 0.08
N GLU A 170 25.10 17.56 -0.28
CA GLU A 170 25.26 16.78 -1.50
C GLU A 170 24.56 15.41 -1.40
N ALA A 171 24.70 14.72 -0.27
CA ALA A 171 24.03 13.45 -0.02
C ALA A 171 22.49 13.59 -0.02
N ASP A 172 21.93 14.66 0.57
CA ASP A 172 20.50 14.97 0.55
C ASP A 172 19.94 15.03 -0.87
N LYS A 173 20.66 15.69 -1.79
CA LYS A 173 20.27 15.77 -3.21
C LYS A 173 20.36 14.42 -3.92
N ASN A 174 21.44 13.67 -3.66
CA ASN A 174 21.71 12.40 -4.36
C ASN A 174 20.77 11.28 -3.89
N LEU A 175 20.45 11.24 -2.60
CA LEU A 175 19.58 10.23 -1.99
C LEU A 175 18.10 10.66 -1.96
N GLY A 176 17.81 11.94 -2.24
CA GLY A 176 16.44 12.46 -2.24
C GLY A 176 15.82 12.53 -0.84
N LEU A 177 16.60 12.89 0.18
CA LEU A 177 16.16 12.88 1.58
C LEU A 177 15.18 14.01 1.90
N ALA A 178 15.23 15.12 1.15
CA ALA A 178 14.39 16.30 1.32
C ALA A 178 14.49 16.93 2.73
N LEU A 179 15.70 16.98 3.28
CA LEU A 179 15.99 17.55 4.59
C LEU A 179 15.88 19.08 4.59
N ALA A 180 15.32 19.64 5.66
CA ALA A 180 15.40 21.07 5.92
C ALA A 180 16.79 21.49 6.42
N ASP A 181 17.12 22.78 6.30
CA ASP A 181 18.44 23.30 6.70
C ASP A 181 18.79 23.02 8.17
N ASP A 182 17.80 23.08 9.07
CA ASP A 182 17.94 22.79 10.49
C ASP A 182 18.09 21.29 10.78
N GLU A 183 17.50 20.43 9.95
CA GLU A 183 17.68 18.97 10.02
C GLU A 183 19.09 18.56 9.58
N VAL A 184 19.63 19.22 8.54
CA VAL A 184 21.02 19.06 8.12
C VAL A 184 21.97 19.44 9.25
N ASP A 185 21.75 20.60 9.89
CA ASP A 185 22.58 21.05 11.00
C ASP A 185 22.50 20.10 12.20
N TYR A 186 21.29 19.62 12.54
CA TYR A 186 21.06 18.65 13.60
C TYR A 186 21.83 17.35 13.37
N LEU A 187 21.79 16.79 12.15
CA LEU A 187 22.49 15.56 11.80
C LEU A 187 24.01 15.75 11.89
N VAL A 188 24.54 16.84 11.33
CA VAL A 188 25.98 17.15 11.40
C VAL A 188 26.44 17.29 12.85
N GLU A 189 25.69 17.97 13.71
CA GLU A 189 26.04 18.11 15.12
C GLU A 189 26.08 16.76 15.84
N ASN A 190 25.05 15.91 15.65
CA ASN A 190 24.95 14.63 16.33
C ASN A 190 26.03 13.63 15.86
N PHE A 191 26.28 13.51 14.57
CA PHE A 191 27.30 12.59 14.08
C PHE A 191 28.73 13.07 14.36
N ASN A 192 28.97 14.39 14.47
CA ASN A 192 30.23 14.90 15.04
C ASN A 192 30.41 14.53 16.51
N LYS A 193 29.35 14.57 17.32
CA LYS A 193 29.40 14.09 18.72
C LYS A 193 29.66 12.59 18.83
N LEU A 194 29.09 11.81 17.91
CA LEU A 194 29.33 10.36 17.81
C LEU A 194 30.75 10.03 17.29
N GLY A 195 31.45 10.99 16.70
CA GLY A 195 32.82 10.82 16.22
C GLY A 195 32.95 9.88 15.01
N ARG A 196 31.89 9.73 14.22
CA ARG A 196 31.86 8.87 13.03
C ARG A 196 30.99 9.47 11.92
N ASN A 197 31.22 9.02 10.69
CA ASN A 197 30.37 9.36 9.56
C ASN A 197 29.02 8.59 9.65
N PRO A 198 27.90 9.22 9.23
CA PRO A 198 26.62 8.55 9.07
C PRO A 198 26.65 7.58 7.88
N THR A 199 25.89 6.49 8.00
CA THR A 199 25.59 5.62 6.86
C THR A 199 24.43 6.21 6.05
N ASP A 200 24.32 5.80 4.79
CA ASP A 200 23.14 6.09 3.96
C ASP A 200 21.84 5.57 4.60
N VAL A 201 21.88 4.40 5.25
CA VAL A 201 20.75 3.80 5.98
C VAL A 201 20.26 4.70 7.10
N GLU A 202 21.17 5.24 7.91
CA GLU A 202 20.84 6.13 9.02
C GLU A 202 20.22 7.44 8.54
N LEU A 203 20.74 8.01 7.45
CA LEU A 203 20.22 9.23 6.86
C LEU A 203 18.83 9.02 6.23
N MET A 204 18.64 7.93 5.50
CA MET A 204 17.33 7.58 4.92
C MET A 204 16.29 7.33 6.00
N MET A 205 16.63 6.54 7.02
CA MET A 205 15.77 6.27 8.17
C MET A 205 15.37 7.58 8.88
N PHE A 206 16.33 8.47 9.13
CA PHE A 206 16.04 9.78 9.72
C PHE A 206 15.12 10.62 8.85
N ALA A 207 15.37 10.68 7.53
CA ALA A 207 14.60 11.46 6.59
C ALA A 207 13.14 10.98 6.48
N GLN A 208 12.90 9.66 6.49
CA GLN A 208 11.55 9.12 6.48
C GLN A 208 10.80 9.42 7.78
N ALA A 209 11.42 9.13 8.93
CA ALA A 209 10.83 9.37 10.25
C ALA A 209 10.51 10.87 10.50
N ASN A 210 11.32 11.77 9.91
CA ASN A 210 11.14 13.21 10.03
C ASN A 210 10.51 13.88 8.79
N SER A 211 9.94 13.11 7.87
CA SER A 211 9.18 13.64 6.73
C SER A 211 7.92 14.38 7.19
N GLU A 212 7.32 15.22 6.34
CA GLU A 212 6.02 15.83 6.67
C GLU A 212 4.93 14.77 6.84
N HIS A 213 4.99 13.72 6.01
CA HIS A 213 4.07 12.59 6.06
C HIS A 213 4.07 11.90 7.43
N CYS A 214 5.25 11.59 7.98
CA CYS A 214 5.34 10.88 9.27
C CYS A 214 5.19 11.84 10.46
N ARG A 215 5.83 13.02 10.43
CA ARG A 215 5.86 13.92 11.59
C ARG A 215 4.74 14.93 11.69
N HIS A 216 3.93 15.11 10.64
CA HIS A 216 2.81 16.04 10.65
C HIS A 216 3.23 17.44 11.15
N LYS A 217 4.37 17.95 10.67
CA LYS A 217 4.99 19.21 11.10
C LYS A 217 4.03 20.38 10.92
N ILE A 218 3.24 20.41 9.84
CA ILE A 218 2.24 21.46 9.60
C ILE A 218 1.14 21.41 10.67
N PHE A 219 0.65 20.22 11.00
CA PHE A 219 -0.39 20.05 12.02
C PHE A 219 0.09 20.43 13.42
N ASN A 220 1.39 20.26 13.68
CA ASN A 220 2.03 20.61 14.94
C ASN A 220 2.65 22.02 14.97
N ALA A 221 2.62 22.76 13.85
CA ALA A 221 3.24 24.09 13.75
C ALA A 221 2.61 25.12 14.71
N SER A 222 3.37 26.17 15.02
CA SER A 222 2.81 27.43 15.52
C SER A 222 2.43 28.34 14.36
N TRP A 223 1.44 29.21 14.55
CA TRP A 223 0.87 30.02 13.47
C TRP A 223 0.78 31.49 13.87
N THR A 224 1.09 32.36 12.92
CA THR A 224 0.71 33.78 12.95
C THR A 224 -0.18 34.00 11.73
N ILE A 225 -1.41 34.48 11.95
CA ILE A 225 -2.39 34.70 10.89
C ILE A 225 -2.74 36.19 10.89
N ASP A 226 -2.50 36.86 9.77
CA ASP A 226 -2.75 38.30 9.62
C ASP A 226 -2.06 39.19 10.67
N GLY A 227 -0.89 38.74 11.15
CA GLY A 227 -0.09 39.43 12.17
C GLY A 227 -0.49 39.11 13.62
N GLU A 228 -1.45 38.21 13.84
CA GLU A 228 -1.87 37.75 15.17
C GLU A 228 -1.40 36.32 15.43
N ASP A 229 -0.64 36.13 16.52
CA ASP A 229 -0.19 34.82 16.97
C ASP A 229 -1.37 33.98 17.46
N GLN A 230 -1.37 32.71 17.08
CA GLN A 230 -2.42 31.75 17.43
C GLN A 230 -1.98 30.83 18.57
N ASP A 231 -2.86 30.64 19.56
CA ASP A 231 -2.57 29.90 20.79
C ASP A 231 -2.46 28.37 20.59
N LYS A 232 -3.07 27.83 19.53
CA LYS A 232 -3.18 26.39 19.27
C LYS A 232 -2.62 26.01 17.90
N SER A 233 -1.95 24.87 17.82
CA SER A 233 -1.71 24.18 16.54
C SER A 233 -3.02 23.60 15.97
N LEU A 234 -2.99 23.18 14.70
CA LEU A 234 -4.10 22.46 14.10
C LEU A 234 -4.43 21.20 14.90
N PHE A 235 -3.42 20.41 15.29
CA PHE A 235 -3.63 19.19 16.05
C PHE A 235 -4.19 19.47 17.45
N GLN A 236 -3.79 20.57 18.10
CA GLN A 236 -4.38 20.98 19.38
C GLN A 236 -5.84 21.41 19.22
N MET A 237 -6.22 22.04 18.10
CA MET A 237 -7.63 22.31 17.80
C MET A 237 -8.43 21.02 17.59
N ILE A 238 -7.84 19.99 16.99
CA ILE A 238 -8.47 18.66 16.90
C ILE A 238 -8.58 18.00 18.28
N LYS A 239 -7.51 17.98 19.09
CA LYS A 239 -7.55 17.40 20.45
C LYS A 239 -8.55 18.10 21.37
N ASN A 240 -8.85 19.37 21.13
CA ASN A 240 -9.89 20.10 21.86
C ASN A 240 -11.26 19.41 21.74
N THR A 241 -11.56 18.70 20.65
CA THR A 241 -12.84 17.97 20.55
C THR A 241 -12.92 16.84 21.57
N TYR A 242 -11.82 16.09 21.76
CA TYR A 242 -11.69 15.07 22.79
C TYR A 242 -11.67 15.66 24.21
N GLU A 243 -10.99 16.79 24.42
CA GLU A 243 -10.99 17.49 25.72
C GLU A 243 -12.41 17.91 26.13
N CYS A 244 -13.23 18.35 25.16
CA CYS A 244 -14.62 18.71 25.40
C CYS A 244 -15.57 17.49 25.49
N TYR A 245 -15.30 16.42 24.73
CA TYR A 245 -16.19 15.26 24.57
C TYR A 245 -15.37 13.96 24.48
N ASN A 246 -15.09 13.34 25.64
CA ASN A 246 -14.35 12.07 25.73
C ASN A 246 -15.19 10.88 26.22
N GLU A 247 -16.50 11.07 26.45
CA GLU A 247 -17.38 9.99 26.85
C GLU A 247 -17.38 8.88 25.78
N ASN A 248 -17.29 7.62 26.22
CA ASN A 248 -17.25 6.42 25.37
C ASN A 248 -16.04 6.30 24.43
N ILE A 249 -14.96 7.07 24.63
CA ILE A 249 -13.71 6.92 23.89
C ILE A 249 -12.70 6.14 24.74
N LEU A 250 -12.22 5.02 24.21
CA LEU A 250 -11.25 4.12 24.86
C LEU A 250 -9.81 4.41 24.41
N SER A 251 -9.64 4.85 23.16
CA SER A 251 -8.35 5.26 22.60
C SER A 251 -8.51 6.39 21.57
N ALA A 252 -7.69 7.43 21.69
CA ALA A 252 -7.55 8.49 20.70
C ALA A 252 -6.11 9.05 20.75
N TYR A 253 -5.51 9.28 19.57
CA TYR A 253 -4.20 9.93 19.40
C TYR A 253 -3.00 9.21 20.05
N LYS A 254 -3.11 7.91 20.32
CA LYS A 254 -2.06 7.10 20.99
C LYS A 254 -1.87 5.72 20.34
N ASP A 255 -2.45 5.52 19.17
CA ASP A 255 -2.41 4.29 18.39
C ASP A 255 -2.77 4.62 16.94
N ASN A 256 -2.65 3.64 16.04
CA ASN A 256 -2.92 3.80 14.62
C ASN A 256 -4.40 3.98 14.30
N ALA A 257 -5.30 3.58 15.21
CA ALA A 257 -6.74 3.83 15.10
C ALA A 257 -7.31 4.37 16.42
N SER A 258 -8.46 5.03 16.31
CA SER A 258 -9.26 5.40 17.48
C SER A 258 -10.19 4.26 17.88
N VAL A 259 -10.54 4.15 19.16
CA VAL A 259 -11.42 3.10 19.69
C VAL A 259 -12.51 3.71 20.55
N ILE A 260 -13.76 3.31 20.32
CA ILE A 260 -14.93 3.69 21.11
C ILE A 260 -15.60 2.45 21.74
N VAL A 261 -16.39 2.69 22.77
CA VAL A 261 -17.23 1.66 23.38
C VAL A 261 -18.25 1.16 22.36
N GLY A 262 -18.31 -0.16 22.19
CA GLY A 262 -19.32 -0.86 21.40
C GLY A 262 -20.21 -1.75 22.27
N PRO A 263 -21.22 -2.40 21.68
CA PRO A 263 -22.23 -3.15 22.43
C PRO A 263 -21.71 -4.51 22.91
N ASN A 264 -22.41 -5.09 23.90
CA ASN A 264 -22.21 -6.48 24.31
C ASN A 264 -22.90 -7.41 23.30
N ALA A 265 -22.15 -8.35 22.70
CA ALA A 265 -22.67 -9.29 21.71
C ALA A 265 -21.82 -10.58 21.66
N GLY A 266 -22.37 -11.67 21.10
CA GLY A 266 -21.68 -12.94 21.05
C GLY A 266 -20.61 -12.92 19.95
N ARG A 267 -19.34 -12.70 20.27
CA ARG A 267 -18.27 -12.80 19.28
C ARG A 267 -18.11 -14.26 18.84
N PHE A 268 -18.17 -14.52 17.54
CA PHE A 268 -18.19 -15.88 17.00
C PHE A 268 -16.85 -16.26 16.34
N PHE A 269 -16.14 -17.21 16.95
CA PHE A 269 -14.82 -17.65 16.48
C PHE A 269 -14.51 -19.09 16.95
N PRO A 270 -13.50 -19.78 16.39
CA PRO A 270 -13.15 -21.13 16.83
C PRO A 270 -12.43 -21.10 18.18
N ASN A 271 -12.90 -21.91 19.13
CA ASN A 271 -12.28 -22.05 20.45
C ASN A 271 -10.81 -22.49 20.33
N PRO A 272 -9.88 -21.85 21.06
CA PRO A 272 -8.51 -22.33 21.18
C PRO A 272 -8.46 -23.79 21.67
N GLY A 273 -7.76 -24.65 20.93
CA GLY A 273 -7.55 -26.07 21.29
C GLY A 273 -8.57 -27.06 20.70
N THR A 274 -9.86 -26.72 20.62
CA THR A 274 -10.87 -27.62 19.99
C THR A 274 -11.16 -27.25 18.54
N ALA A 275 -10.92 -25.99 18.15
CA ALA A 275 -11.31 -25.41 16.86
C ALA A 275 -12.82 -25.46 16.58
N GLU A 276 -13.66 -25.75 17.58
CA GLU A 276 -15.11 -25.68 17.49
C GLU A 276 -15.56 -24.22 17.58
N TYR A 277 -16.40 -23.79 16.65
CA TYR A 277 -16.94 -22.44 16.64
C TYR A 277 -18.01 -22.27 17.72
N SER A 278 -17.90 -21.21 18.53
CA SER A 278 -18.91 -20.83 19.51
C SER A 278 -19.03 -19.33 19.65
N TYR A 279 -20.12 -18.90 20.29
CA TYR A 279 -20.33 -17.52 20.71
C TYR A 279 -19.65 -17.25 22.05
N HIS A 280 -18.95 -16.12 22.13
CA HIS A 280 -18.33 -15.59 23.35
C HIS A 280 -19.00 -14.27 23.67
N GLN A 281 -19.81 -14.22 24.72
CA GLN A 281 -20.47 -12.96 25.10
C GLN A 281 -19.48 -12.00 25.75
N GLU A 282 -19.18 -10.91 25.06
CA GLU A 282 -18.21 -9.90 25.45
C GLU A 282 -18.54 -8.54 24.82
N ASP A 283 -17.86 -7.50 25.26
CA ASP A 283 -18.01 -6.18 24.68
C ASP A 283 -17.27 -6.10 23.33
N MET A 284 -18.01 -5.80 22.27
CA MET A 284 -17.52 -5.65 20.91
C MET A 284 -17.19 -4.18 20.64
N HIS A 285 -16.10 -3.69 21.23
CA HIS A 285 -15.67 -2.30 21.00
C HIS A 285 -15.32 -2.05 19.54
N ILE A 286 -15.40 -0.79 19.10
CA ILE A 286 -15.30 -0.40 17.70
C ILE A 286 -14.02 0.43 17.51
N LEU A 287 -13.14 -0.01 16.64
CA LEU A 287 -11.99 0.78 16.17
C LEU A 287 -12.33 1.45 14.86
N MET A 288 -11.77 2.62 14.54
CA MET A 288 -11.98 3.29 13.24
C MET A 288 -10.74 4.07 12.78
N LYS A 289 -10.47 3.98 11.47
CA LYS A 289 -9.35 4.64 10.78
C LYS A 289 -9.76 5.04 9.35
N VAL A 290 -9.12 6.08 8.84
CA VAL A 290 -9.21 6.52 7.44
C VAL A 290 -7.84 7.07 7.04
N GLU A 291 -7.37 6.67 5.87
CA GLU A 291 -6.11 7.10 5.28
C GLU A 291 -6.29 7.58 3.83
N THR A 292 -5.21 8.14 3.26
CA THR A 292 -5.19 8.55 1.86
C THR A 292 -3.94 8.06 1.15
N HIS A 293 -4.04 7.75 -0.14
CA HIS A 293 -2.93 7.22 -0.94
C HIS A 293 -2.69 8.00 -2.24
N ASN A 294 -2.73 9.33 -2.13
CA ASN A 294 -2.91 10.28 -3.23
C ASN A 294 -1.78 10.27 -4.28
N HIS A 295 -0.52 10.33 -3.84
CA HIS A 295 0.62 10.47 -4.76
C HIS A 295 0.84 9.21 -5.61
N PRO A 296 0.90 8.00 -5.02
CA PRO A 296 1.06 6.78 -5.81
C PRO A 296 -0.11 6.53 -6.77
N THR A 297 -1.36 6.86 -6.38
CA THR A 297 -2.51 6.74 -7.29
C THR A 297 -2.43 7.68 -8.50
N ALA A 298 -1.71 8.80 -8.42
CA ALA A 298 -1.49 9.67 -9.59
C ALA A 298 -0.55 9.03 -10.63
N ILE A 299 0.30 8.09 -10.21
CA ILE A 299 1.33 7.44 -11.02
C ILE A 299 0.86 6.06 -11.50
N ALA A 300 0.48 5.19 -10.57
CA ALA A 300 0.00 3.83 -10.80
C ALA A 300 -1.32 3.60 -10.03
N PRO A 301 -2.48 3.92 -10.63
CA PRO A 301 -3.75 3.97 -9.90
C PRO A 301 -4.15 2.66 -9.24
N HIS A 302 -3.98 1.53 -9.93
CA HIS A 302 -4.40 0.21 -9.43
C HIS A 302 -3.66 -0.12 -8.12
N SER A 303 -2.33 -0.21 -8.17
CA SER A 303 -1.56 -0.58 -6.99
C SER A 303 -1.59 0.51 -5.93
N GLY A 304 -1.61 1.80 -6.30
CA GLY A 304 -1.76 2.90 -5.32
C GLY A 304 -3.07 2.82 -4.54
N ALA A 305 -4.19 2.51 -5.20
CA ALA A 305 -5.49 2.35 -4.52
C ALA A 305 -5.60 1.04 -3.72
N ALA A 306 -5.02 -0.04 -4.23
CA ALA A 306 -4.98 -1.33 -3.54
C ALA A 306 -4.18 -1.21 -2.23
N THR A 307 -2.99 -0.65 -2.30
CA THR A 307 -2.11 -0.47 -1.14
C THR A 307 -2.60 0.59 -0.17
N GLY A 308 -3.35 1.59 -0.63
CA GLY A 308 -4.12 2.47 0.25
C GLY A 308 -5.14 1.72 1.10
N SER A 309 -5.83 0.72 0.53
CA SER A 309 -6.73 -0.15 1.30
C SER A 309 -5.95 -1.09 2.22
N GLY A 310 -4.86 -1.67 1.75
CA GLY A 310 -4.02 -2.57 2.56
C GLY A 310 -3.40 -1.89 3.76
N GLY A 311 -2.74 -0.73 3.59
CA GLY A 311 -2.15 0.01 4.71
C GLY A 311 -3.17 0.32 5.81
N GLU A 312 -4.34 0.81 5.42
CA GLU A 312 -5.42 1.10 6.36
C GLU A 312 -5.97 -0.15 7.06
N ILE A 313 -6.07 -1.28 6.36
CA ILE A 313 -6.45 -2.58 6.96
C ILE A 313 -5.38 -3.05 7.97
N ARG A 314 -4.10 -2.80 7.72
CA ARG A 314 -3.03 -3.13 8.66
C ARG A 314 -3.13 -2.32 9.95
N ASP A 315 -3.45 -1.03 9.85
CA ASP A 315 -3.71 -0.20 11.03
C ASP A 315 -4.85 -0.74 11.88
N GLU A 316 -5.94 -1.15 11.23
CA GLU A 316 -7.06 -1.78 11.91
C GLU A 316 -6.67 -3.10 12.58
N GLY A 317 -5.84 -3.93 11.94
CA GLY A 317 -5.34 -5.19 12.51
C GLY A 317 -4.34 -4.97 13.66
N ALA A 318 -3.53 -3.92 13.58
CA ALA A 318 -2.48 -3.57 14.52
C ALA A 318 -2.96 -2.69 15.68
N THR A 319 -4.23 -2.31 15.75
CA THR A 319 -4.74 -1.51 16.88
C THR A 319 -4.63 -2.30 18.18
N GLY A 320 -4.10 -1.66 19.23
CA GLY A 320 -3.85 -2.28 20.52
C GLY A 320 -2.94 -3.51 20.40
N ARG A 321 -3.34 -4.62 21.01
CA ARG A 321 -2.62 -5.91 20.97
C ARG A 321 -3.18 -6.89 19.92
N GLY A 322 -3.77 -6.34 18.86
CA GLY A 322 -4.39 -7.09 17.77
C GLY A 322 -5.91 -6.97 17.78
N SER A 323 -6.46 -6.68 16.61
CA SER A 323 -7.90 -6.51 16.39
C SER A 323 -8.34 -7.06 15.04
N LYS A 324 -9.62 -6.92 14.72
CA LYS A 324 -10.22 -7.50 13.51
C LYS A 324 -10.93 -6.46 12.66
N PRO A 325 -10.44 -6.20 11.43
CA PRO A 325 -11.15 -5.41 10.44
C PRO A 325 -12.53 -5.97 10.11
N LYS A 326 -13.53 -5.10 9.92
CA LYS A 326 -14.92 -5.53 9.69
C LYS A 326 -15.55 -5.00 8.42
N ALA A 327 -15.49 -3.69 8.17
CA ALA A 327 -16.09 -3.08 6.99
C ALA A 327 -15.31 -1.85 6.54
N GLY A 328 -15.24 -1.64 5.23
CA GLY A 328 -14.50 -0.55 4.61
C GLY A 328 -15.38 0.52 3.96
N LEU A 329 -14.73 1.63 3.64
CA LEU A 329 -15.18 2.70 2.77
C LEU A 329 -14.10 3.08 1.75
N THR A 330 -14.51 3.63 0.61
CA THR A 330 -13.57 4.14 -0.40
C THR A 330 -14.02 5.47 -0.99
N GLY A 331 -13.10 6.41 -1.12
CA GLY A 331 -13.38 7.75 -1.64
C GLY A 331 -12.44 8.15 -2.78
N PHE A 332 -12.98 8.81 -3.82
CA PHE A 332 -12.18 9.36 -4.91
C PHE A 332 -12.52 10.83 -5.19
N THR A 333 -11.51 11.67 -5.36
CA THR A 333 -11.64 12.98 -6.01
C THR A 333 -10.64 13.11 -7.15
N VAL A 334 -11.11 13.46 -8.35
CA VAL A 334 -10.29 13.59 -9.56
C VAL A 334 -10.70 14.83 -10.37
N SER A 335 -9.87 15.23 -11.33
CA SER A 335 -10.23 16.21 -12.36
C SER A 335 -11.36 15.70 -13.28
N ASP A 336 -11.76 16.48 -14.28
CA ASP A 336 -12.78 16.07 -15.25
C ASP A 336 -12.39 14.79 -16.01
N LEU A 337 -13.35 13.89 -16.22
CA LEU A 337 -13.11 12.58 -16.81
C LEU A 337 -12.85 12.65 -18.32
N LYS A 338 -13.52 13.56 -19.04
CA LYS A 338 -13.37 13.74 -20.50
C LYS A 338 -13.53 12.41 -21.23
N ILE A 339 -14.61 11.68 -20.90
CA ILE A 339 -14.92 10.37 -21.48
C ILE A 339 -15.07 10.54 -23.00
N PRO A 340 -14.27 9.83 -23.83
CA PRO A 340 -14.33 10.00 -25.28
C PRO A 340 -15.74 9.74 -25.85
N GLY A 341 -16.27 10.73 -26.57
CA GLY A 341 -17.62 10.68 -27.15
C GLY A 341 -18.75 10.93 -26.16
N PHE A 342 -18.43 11.31 -24.92
CA PHE A 342 -19.37 11.68 -23.87
C PHE A 342 -18.90 12.90 -23.06
N GLU A 343 -18.18 13.81 -23.73
CA GLU A 343 -17.67 15.04 -23.13
C GLU A 343 -18.83 15.93 -22.63
N GLN A 344 -18.62 16.60 -21.50
CA GLN A 344 -19.61 17.45 -20.86
C GLN A 344 -19.26 18.94 -21.03
N PRO A 345 -20.26 19.84 -21.09
CA PRO A 345 -20.04 21.25 -21.46
C PRO A 345 -19.27 22.08 -20.41
N TRP A 346 -19.04 21.55 -19.22
CA TRP A 346 -18.26 22.22 -18.17
C TRP A 346 -16.80 21.76 -18.11
N GLU A 347 -16.42 20.72 -18.87
CA GLU A 347 -15.09 20.11 -18.72
C GLU A 347 -13.97 21.01 -19.23
N SER A 348 -12.90 21.12 -18.46
CA SER A 348 -11.78 22.03 -18.76
C SER A 348 -10.89 21.54 -19.93
N HIS A 349 -10.07 22.42 -20.49
CA HIS A 349 -9.06 22.10 -21.51
C HIS A 349 -7.61 22.37 -21.07
N TYR A 350 -7.34 22.41 -19.76
CA TYR A 350 -6.04 22.82 -19.21
C TYR A 350 -4.86 21.87 -19.52
N GLY A 351 -5.14 20.62 -19.89
CA GLY A 351 -4.13 19.58 -20.10
C GLY A 351 -3.68 18.91 -18.79
N LYS A 352 -2.65 18.07 -18.84
CA LYS A 352 -2.07 17.38 -17.65
C LYS A 352 -0.55 17.18 -17.82
N PRO A 353 0.23 17.02 -16.73
CA PRO A 353 1.61 16.55 -16.81
C PRO A 353 1.71 15.18 -17.49
N GLU A 354 2.79 14.94 -18.26
CA GLU A 354 2.97 13.67 -19.01
C GLU A 354 3.22 12.46 -18.11
N ARG A 355 3.81 12.65 -16.92
CA ARG A 355 4.18 11.55 -16.01
C ARG A 355 3.02 10.99 -15.18
N ILE A 356 1.94 11.76 -14.97
CA ILE A 356 0.75 11.29 -14.24
C ILE A 356 -0.29 10.76 -15.22
N VAL A 357 -1.14 9.85 -14.77
CA VAL A 357 -2.25 9.34 -15.57
C VAL A 357 -3.43 10.33 -15.63
N SER A 358 -4.41 10.11 -16.51
CA SER A 358 -5.60 10.96 -16.58
C SER A 358 -6.60 10.65 -15.44
N ALA A 359 -7.51 11.58 -15.16
CA ALA A 359 -8.61 11.34 -14.23
C ALA A 359 -9.47 10.13 -14.62
N LEU A 360 -9.65 9.90 -15.93
CA LEU A 360 -10.37 8.72 -16.44
C LEU A 360 -9.61 7.44 -16.13
N ASP A 361 -8.30 7.40 -16.37
CA ASP A 361 -7.47 6.22 -16.06
C ASP A 361 -7.50 5.91 -14.56
N ILE A 362 -7.41 6.94 -13.71
CA ILE A 362 -7.57 6.79 -12.25
C ILE A 362 -8.90 6.13 -11.92
N MET A 363 -10.00 6.59 -12.52
CA MET A 363 -11.34 6.05 -12.24
C MET A 363 -11.64 4.71 -12.92
N ILE A 364 -10.81 4.25 -13.85
CA ILE A 364 -10.87 2.91 -14.43
C ILE A 364 -10.09 1.93 -13.55
N ASP A 365 -8.83 2.24 -13.24
CA ASP A 365 -7.91 1.28 -12.63
C ASP A 365 -7.86 1.38 -11.10
N GLY A 366 -7.97 2.59 -10.53
CA GLY A 366 -7.92 2.82 -9.08
C GLY A 366 -9.02 2.10 -8.31
N PRO A 367 -10.32 2.27 -8.66
CA PRO A 367 -11.40 1.54 -8.00
C PRO A 367 -11.25 0.02 -8.10
N LEU A 368 -10.70 -0.51 -9.20
CA LEU A 368 -10.45 -1.94 -9.35
C LEU A 368 -9.36 -2.43 -8.40
N GLY A 369 -8.28 -1.66 -8.22
CA GLY A 369 -7.23 -1.99 -7.25
C GLY A 369 -7.73 -2.00 -5.80
N GLY A 370 -8.43 -0.93 -5.39
CA GLY A 370 -9.03 -0.87 -4.05
C GLY A 370 -10.05 -1.98 -3.80
N ALA A 371 -10.89 -2.30 -4.81
CA ALA A 371 -11.83 -3.41 -4.72
C ALA A 371 -11.12 -4.77 -4.70
N ALA A 372 -10.08 -4.98 -5.51
CA ALA A 372 -9.30 -6.21 -5.53
C ALA A 372 -8.72 -6.53 -4.14
N PHE A 373 -8.18 -5.51 -3.45
CA PHE A 373 -7.66 -5.67 -2.10
C PHE A 373 -8.75 -6.07 -1.11
N ASN A 374 -9.83 -5.28 -1.02
CA ASN A 374 -10.95 -5.57 -0.11
C ASN A 374 -11.58 -6.95 -0.37
N ASN A 375 -11.72 -7.35 -1.64
CA ASN A 375 -12.30 -8.63 -2.04
C ASN A 375 -11.41 -9.82 -1.65
N GLU A 376 -10.12 -9.77 -2.00
CA GLU A 376 -9.21 -10.89 -1.76
C GLU A 376 -8.82 -11.01 -0.28
N PHE A 377 -8.74 -9.89 0.46
CA PHE A 377 -8.62 -9.89 1.92
C PHE A 377 -9.91 -10.38 2.63
N GLY A 378 -11.06 -10.01 2.07
CA GLY A 378 -12.38 -10.40 2.58
C GLY A 378 -12.99 -9.42 3.58
N ARG A 379 -12.94 -8.11 3.26
CA ARG A 379 -13.68 -7.03 3.96
C ARG A 379 -14.71 -6.42 3.01
N PRO A 380 -16.00 -6.29 3.38
CA PRO A 380 -16.99 -5.64 2.54
C PRO A 380 -16.73 -4.14 2.46
N ASN A 381 -16.90 -3.52 1.29
CA ASN A 381 -16.77 -2.08 1.10
C ASN A 381 -18.15 -1.43 0.95
N LEU A 382 -18.63 -0.76 2.00
CA LEU A 382 -20.05 -0.47 2.19
C LEU A 382 -20.42 1.01 2.04
N CYS A 383 -19.44 1.90 2.05
CA CYS A 383 -19.66 3.34 1.95
C CYS A 383 -18.59 3.99 1.08
N GLY A 384 -18.84 5.21 0.62
CA GLY A 384 -17.85 5.91 -0.18
C GLY A 384 -18.36 7.20 -0.79
N TYR A 385 -17.46 7.87 -1.51
CA TYR A 385 -17.81 9.05 -2.30
C TYR A 385 -16.99 9.10 -3.58
N PHE A 386 -17.51 9.80 -4.59
CA PHE A 386 -16.77 10.09 -5.80
C PHE A 386 -17.10 11.50 -6.27
N ARG A 387 -16.06 12.32 -6.45
CA ARG A 387 -16.17 13.72 -6.88
C ARG A 387 -15.27 13.98 -8.09
N THR A 388 -15.81 14.72 -9.05
CA THR A 388 -15.02 15.35 -10.12
C THR A 388 -15.03 16.86 -9.92
N PHE A 389 -13.85 17.49 -10.01
CA PHE A 389 -13.74 18.95 -9.99
C PHE A 389 -12.47 19.42 -10.69
N GLU A 390 -12.63 20.27 -11.71
CA GLU A 390 -11.57 21.02 -12.35
C GLU A 390 -12.16 22.32 -12.91
N LEU A 391 -11.66 23.47 -12.47
CA LEU A 391 -12.22 24.77 -12.86
C LEU A 391 -11.12 25.82 -12.94
N GLU A 392 -11.14 26.59 -14.02
CA GLU A 392 -10.37 27.83 -14.12
C GLU A 392 -11.07 28.96 -13.36
N HIS A 393 -10.37 29.57 -12.42
CA HIS A 393 -10.87 30.66 -11.61
C HIS A 393 -9.74 31.61 -11.19
N ASP A 394 -9.94 32.92 -11.40
CA ASP A 394 -8.97 34.00 -11.06
C ASP A 394 -7.56 33.77 -11.65
N GLY A 395 -7.49 33.24 -12.87
CA GLY A 395 -6.21 32.98 -13.57
C GLY A 395 -5.47 31.72 -13.10
N GLU A 396 -6.10 30.90 -12.26
CA GLU A 396 -5.57 29.63 -11.78
C GLU A 396 -6.52 28.49 -12.13
N VAL A 397 -5.99 27.28 -12.30
CA VAL A 397 -6.82 26.07 -12.41
C VAL A 397 -6.81 25.33 -11.08
N ARG A 398 -8.00 25.08 -10.55
CA ARG A 398 -8.22 24.37 -9.29
C ARG A 398 -8.84 23.02 -9.63
N GLY A 399 -8.18 21.93 -9.26
CA GLY A 399 -8.63 20.58 -9.58
C GLY A 399 -7.79 19.51 -8.90
N TYR A 400 -7.93 18.26 -9.35
CA TYR A 400 -7.38 17.08 -8.70
C TYR A 400 -6.60 16.20 -9.68
N HIS A 401 -5.57 16.79 -10.29
CA HIS A 401 -4.55 16.05 -11.05
C HIS A 401 -3.76 15.09 -10.14
N LYS A 402 -3.37 15.55 -8.94
CA LYS A 402 -3.08 14.64 -7.82
C LYS A 402 -4.45 14.29 -7.22
N PRO A 403 -4.91 13.03 -7.30
CA PRO A 403 -6.24 12.67 -6.85
C PRO A 403 -6.32 12.70 -5.33
N ILE A 404 -7.54 12.66 -4.81
CA ILE A 404 -7.78 12.08 -3.50
C ILE A 404 -8.13 10.61 -3.74
N MET A 405 -7.36 9.69 -3.14
CA MET A 405 -7.74 8.29 -2.98
C MET A 405 -7.80 8.03 -1.48
N ILE A 406 -9.01 7.76 -0.97
CA ILE A 406 -9.28 7.48 0.43
C ILE A 406 -9.64 6.00 0.58
N ALA A 407 -9.03 5.36 1.57
CA ALA A 407 -9.48 4.11 2.13
C ALA A 407 -9.71 4.31 3.62
N GLY A 408 -10.72 3.66 4.17
CA GLY A 408 -11.02 3.71 5.58
C GLY A 408 -11.91 2.56 5.98
N GLY A 409 -12.15 2.43 7.26
CA GLY A 409 -13.03 1.41 7.77
C GLY A 409 -13.15 1.44 9.28
N TYR A 410 -13.75 0.36 9.75
CA TYR A 410 -13.80 0.07 11.16
C TYR A 410 -13.76 -1.45 11.39
N GLY A 411 -13.40 -1.80 12.62
CA GLY A 411 -13.26 -3.17 13.07
C GLY A 411 -13.74 -3.35 14.51
N ASN A 412 -13.59 -4.56 15.03
CA ASN A 412 -13.89 -4.86 16.43
C ASN A 412 -12.62 -5.25 17.22
N ILE A 413 -12.57 -4.82 18.48
CA ILE A 413 -11.46 -5.06 19.42
C ILE A 413 -12.00 -5.46 20.82
N ARG A 414 -11.28 -6.32 21.53
CA ARG A 414 -11.61 -6.69 22.93
C ARG A 414 -11.13 -5.62 23.89
N GLY A 415 -11.87 -5.39 24.98
CA GLY A 415 -11.52 -4.39 25.99
C GLY A 415 -10.10 -4.53 26.55
N GLU A 416 -9.70 -5.75 26.88
CA GLU A 416 -8.37 -6.09 27.41
C GLU A 416 -7.22 -5.91 26.41
N HIS A 417 -7.52 -5.73 25.12
CA HIS A 417 -6.52 -5.58 24.06
C HIS A 417 -6.44 -4.15 23.51
N VAL A 418 -7.26 -3.20 23.97
CA VAL A 418 -7.25 -1.81 23.48
C VAL A 418 -5.94 -1.09 23.79
N GLN A 419 -5.35 -1.33 24.97
CA GLN A 419 -4.07 -0.72 25.31
C GLN A 419 -2.93 -1.61 24.82
N LYS A 420 -1.89 -1.01 24.23
CA LYS A 420 -0.61 -1.67 23.96
C LYS A 420 -0.05 -2.24 25.27
N GLY A 421 0.59 -3.40 25.18
CA GLY A 421 1.30 -4.00 26.31
C GLY A 421 2.69 -3.40 26.50
N ASP A 422 3.31 -3.72 27.63
CA ASP A 422 4.73 -3.43 27.87
C ASP A 422 5.61 -4.43 27.09
N ILE A 423 6.75 -3.98 26.57
CA ILE A 423 7.70 -4.84 25.85
C ILE A 423 8.77 -5.29 26.85
N PRO A 424 8.86 -6.58 27.21
CA PRO A 424 9.90 -7.04 28.11
C PRO A 424 11.27 -7.02 27.44
N VAL A 425 12.32 -6.80 28.23
CA VAL A 425 13.72 -6.93 27.76
C VAL A 425 13.95 -8.36 27.26
N GLY A 426 14.55 -8.49 26.09
CA GLY A 426 14.77 -9.77 25.42
C GLY A 426 13.54 -10.28 24.65
N ALA A 427 12.43 -9.54 24.57
CA ALA A 427 11.33 -9.88 23.66
C ALA A 427 11.83 -10.03 22.22
N SER A 428 11.33 -11.04 21.51
CA SER A 428 11.56 -11.19 20.07
C SER A 428 10.89 -10.05 19.34
N LEU A 429 11.66 -9.34 18.52
CA LEU A 429 11.17 -8.34 17.57
C LEU A 429 11.03 -9.03 16.21
N ILE A 430 9.81 -9.06 15.70
CA ILE A 430 9.41 -9.92 14.59
C ILE A 430 8.85 -9.06 13.46
N VAL A 431 9.17 -9.44 12.22
CA VAL A 431 8.41 -9.06 11.02
C VAL A 431 7.44 -10.19 10.70
N LEU A 432 6.15 -9.91 10.69
CA LEU A 432 5.09 -10.81 10.22
C LEU A 432 4.65 -10.37 8.81
N GLY A 433 4.64 -11.29 7.85
CA GLY A 433 4.12 -11.07 6.51
C GLY A 433 5.14 -11.15 5.39
N GLY A 434 4.85 -10.46 4.29
CA GLY A 434 5.53 -10.65 3.00
C GLY A 434 7.04 -10.36 3.03
N PRO A 435 7.84 -11.08 2.21
CA PRO A 435 9.25 -10.76 2.03
C PRO A 435 9.46 -9.38 1.40
N ALA A 436 10.54 -8.72 1.78
CA ALA A 436 10.92 -7.43 1.25
C ALA A 436 11.41 -7.52 -0.20
N MET A 437 11.09 -6.47 -0.94
CA MET A 437 11.50 -6.16 -2.31
C MET A 437 11.85 -4.66 -2.37
N GLN A 438 12.56 -4.22 -3.41
CA GLN A 438 12.91 -2.80 -3.57
C GLN A 438 11.71 -1.98 -4.07
N ILE A 439 10.71 -1.83 -3.22
CA ILE A 439 9.43 -1.17 -3.49
C ILE A 439 9.31 0.07 -2.60
N GLY A 440 8.80 1.18 -3.14
CA GLY A 440 8.44 2.34 -2.33
C GLY A 440 9.60 3.07 -1.66
N LEU A 441 10.86 2.78 -2.02
CA LEU A 441 12.01 3.36 -1.35
C LEU A 441 11.98 4.88 -1.45
N GLY A 442 11.82 5.57 -0.32
CA GLY A 442 11.71 7.02 -0.30
C GLY A 442 10.28 7.58 -0.29
N GLY A 443 9.24 6.73 -0.19
CA GLY A 443 7.84 7.10 -0.39
C GLY A 443 7.32 8.22 0.53
N GLY A 444 7.69 8.22 1.82
CA GLY A 444 7.36 9.30 2.76
C GLY A 444 7.90 10.68 2.33
N ALA A 445 9.16 10.73 1.89
CA ALA A 445 9.76 11.94 1.33
C ALA A 445 9.13 12.34 -0.01
N ALA A 446 8.91 11.38 -0.92
CA ALA A 446 8.31 11.63 -2.24
C ALA A 446 6.86 12.15 -2.14
N SER A 447 6.07 11.61 -1.21
CA SER A 447 4.66 12.02 -0.99
C SER A 447 4.52 13.43 -0.42
N SER A 448 5.56 13.91 0.28
CA SER A 448 5.67 15.26 0.86
C SER A 448 5.96 16.35 -0.17
N MET A 449 6.31 16.00 -1.41
CA MET A 449 6.62 16.93 -2.50
C MET A 449 5.42 17.21 -3.43
N ALA A 450 5.45 18.34 -4.13
CA ALA A 450 4.45 18.67 -5.15
C ALA A 450 4.60 17.77 -6.39
N SER A 451 3.50 17.20 -6.89
CA SER A 451 3.49 16.32 -8.07
C SER A 451 3.89 17.10 -9.32
N GLY A 452 5.18 17.12 -9.65
CA GLY A 452 5.71 18.26 -10.41
C GLY A 452 7.11 18.10 -10.93
N GLN A 453 8.00 17.74 -10.01
CA GLN A 453 9.41 18.10 -10.05
C GLN A 453 10.34 16.87 -9.92
N SER A 454 9.81 15.64 -10.07
CA SER A 454 10.57 14.39 -9.94
C SER A 454 11.25 13.94 -11.24
N ASN A 455 12.35 13.20 -11.09
CA ASN A 455 13.07 12.48 -12.15
C ASN A 455 12.45 11.09 -12.39
N ALA A 456 12.67 10.46 -13.55
CA ALA A 456 12.01 9.19 -13.92
C ALA A 456 12.25 8.04 -12.92
N ASP A 457 13.41 7.99 -12.26
CA ASP A 457 13.73 6.98 -11.25
C ASP A 457 12.84 7.08 -9.99
N LEU A 458 12.42 8.30 -9.62
CA LEU A 458 11.52 8.55 -8.49
C LEU A 458 10.07 8.11 -8.80
N ASP A 459 9.68 8.10 -10.07
CA ASP A 459 8.35 7.63 -10.48
C ASP A 459 8.26 6.09 -10.38
N PHE A 460 9.35 5.35 -10.62
CA PHE A 460 9.40 3.90 -10.36
C PHE A 460 9.34 3.59 -8.86
N ALA A 461 10.02 4.38 -8.02
CA ALA A 461 9.92 4.25 -6.57
C ALA A 461 8.49 4.51 -6.05
N SER A 462 7.64 5.19 -6.83
CA SER A 462 6.23 5.43 -6.49
C SER A 462 5.29 4.29 -6.90
N VAL A 463 5.78 3.28 -7.62
CA VAL A 463 4.98 2.12 -8.02
C VAL A 463 4.89 1.15 -6.84
N GLN A 464 3.66 0.96 -6.37
CA GLN A 464 3.34 0.07 -5.26
C GLN A 464 3.01 -1.36 -5.74
N ARG A 465 2.95 -2.31 -4.82
CA ARG A 465 2.62 -3.72 -5.09
C ARG A 465 1.74 -4.29 -3.99
N GLU A 466 0.64 -4.93 -4.38
CA GLU A 466 -0.32 -5.55 -3.48
C GLU A 466 -0.31 -7.09 -3.54
N ASN A 467 -0.45 -7.74 -2.39
CA ASN A 467 -0.77 -9.17 -2.28
C ASN A 467 -1.78 -9.42 -1.14
N PRO A 468 -3.08 -9.15 -1.33
CA PRO A 468 -4.06 -9.16 -0.24
C PRO A 468 -4.22 -10.52 0.45
N GLU A 469 -3.93 -11.63 -0.24
CA GLU A 469 -3.90 -12.97 0.35
C GLU A 469 -2.84 -13.11 1.45
N MET A 470 -1.67 -12.49 1.29
CA MET A 470 -0.63 -12.44 2.32
C MET A 470 -1.11 -11.70 3.56
N GLU A 471 -1.77 -10.56 3.37
CA GLU A 471 -2.32 -9.79 4.49
C GLU A 471 -3.47 -10.54 5.17
N ARG A 472 -4.26 -11.32 4.43
CA ARG A 472 -5.26 -12.21 5.02
C ARG A 472 -4.63 -13.29 5.90
N ARG A 473 -3.53 -13.92 5.46
CA ARG A 473 -2.77 -14.89 6.28
C ARG A 473 -2.27 -14.24 7.59
N CYS A 474 -1.76 -13.01 7.50
CA CYS A 474 -1.35 -12.25 8.68
C CYS A 474 -2.54 -11.94 9.60
N GLN A 475 -3.68 -11.52 9.05
CA GLN A 475 -4.88 -11.25 9.83
C GLN A 475 -5.39 -12.51 10.55
N GLU A 476 -5.28 -13.70 9.96
CA GLU A 476 -5.64 -14.95 10.66
C GLU A 476 -4.70 -15.21 11.85
N VAL A 477 -3.40 -14.90 11.76
CA VAL A 477 -2.47 -14.96 12.91
C VAL A 477 -2.89 -13.98 14.00
N ILE A 478 -3.14 -12.72 13.64
CA ILE A 478 -3.63 -11.69 14.57
C ILE A 478 -4.93 -12.14 15.23
N ASP A 479 -5.84 -12.74 14.44
CA ASP A 479 -7.09 -13.30 14.92
C ASP A 479 -6.87 -14.40 15.95
N ARG A 480 -6.03 -15.38 15.66
CA ARG A 480 -5.69 -16.44 16.63
C ARG A 480 -5.07 -15.86 17.91
N CYS A 481 -4.28 -14.79 17.80
CA CYS A 481 -3.63 -14.16 18.95
C CYS A 481 -4.65 -13.49 19.89
N TRP A 482 -5.53 -12.60 19.38
CA TRP A 482 -6.53 -11.95 20.25
C TRP A 482 -7.61 -12.94 20.72
N GLN A 483 -7.88 -14.02 19.98
CA GLN A 483 -8.86 -15.06 20.38
C GLN A 483 -8.41 -15.85 21.62
N LEU A 484 -7.13 -15.77 22.00
CA LEU A 484 -6.60 -16.36 23.23
C LEU A 484 -6.92 -15.51 24.48
N GLY A 485 -7.54 -14.34 24.35
CA GLY A 485 -7.89 -13.47 25.48
C GLY A 485 -6.65 -13.05 26.26
N ASP A 486 -6.61 -13.38 27.55
CA ASP A 486 -5.47 -13.09 28.44
C ASP A 486 -4.17 -13.77 27.99
N ALA A 487 -4.26 -14.90 27.27
CA ALA A 487 -3.11 -15.66 26.80
C ALA A 487 -2.59 -15.21 25.42
N ASN A 488 -3.03 -14.04 24.93
CA ASN A 488 -2.57 -13.40 23.70
C ASN A 488 -1.04 -13.15 23.77
N PRO A 489 -0.23 -13.75 22.86
CA PRO A 489 1.22 -13.62 22.87
C PRO A 489 1.74 -12.27 22.38
N ILE A 490 0.89 -11.45 21.73
CA ILE A 490 1.28 -10.14 21.22
C ILE A 490 1.39 -9.18 22.40
N ALA A 491 2.61 -8.70 22.68
CA ALA A 491 2.83 -7.61 23.64
C ALA A 491 2.56 -6.26 22.97
N PHE A 492 3.10 -6.09 21.76
CA PHE A 492 2.96 -4.88 20.94
C PHE A 492 2.89 -5.29 19.47
N ILE A 493 2.08 -4.59 18.67
CA ILE A 493 2.02 -4.74 17.21
C ILE A 493 1.89 -3.35 16.58
N HIS A 494 2.50 -3.15 15.42
CA HIS A 494 2.39 -1.94 14.61
C HIS A 494 2.36 -2.33 13.13
N ASP A 495 1.72 -1.52 12.29
CA ASP A 495 1.78 -1.69 10.85
C ASP A 495 3.20 -1.36 10.31
N VAL A 496 3.49 -1.83 9.10
CA VAL A 496 4.62 -1.34 8.31
C VAL A 496 4.07 -0.57 7.10
N GLY A 497 4.38 0.72 7.05
CA GLY A 497 3.97 1.65 6.00
C GLY A 497 5.14 2.50 5.50
N ALA A 498 4.98 3.83 5.56
CA ALA A 498 5.99 4.79 5.10
C ALA A 498 7.33 4.62 5.84
N GLY A 499 8.43 4.58 5.10
CA GLY A 499 9.77 4.30 5.64
C GLY A 499 10.02 2.84 6.04
N GLY A 500 9.04 1.94 5.87
CA GLY A 500 9.23 0.52 6.11
C GLY A 500 9.58 0.18 7.56
N ILE A 501 10.37 -0.88 7.74
CA ILE A 501 10.80 -1.33 9.07
C ILE A 501 11.76 -0.34 9.75
N SER A 502 12.38 0.56 8.97
CA SER A 502 13.20 1.66 9.49
C SER A 502 12.41 2.68 10.30
N ASN A 503 11.09 2.82 10.05
CA ASN A 503 10.21 3.64 10.88
C ASN A 503 9.51 2.78 11.94
N ALA A 504 8.94 1.65 11.51
CA ALA A 504 8.06 0.84 12.35
C ALA A 504 8.77 0.24 13.58
N PHE A 505 10.00 -0.26 13.45
CA PHE A 505 10.72 -0.82 14.61
C PHE A 505 11.13 0.25 15.62
N PRO A 506 11.75 1.39 15.22
CA PRO A 506 12.05 2.46 16.16
C PRO A 506 10.81 3.04 16.86
N GLU A 507 9.68 3.17 16.18
CA GLU A 507 8.41 3.54 16.82
C GLU A 507 7.96 2.49 17.83
N LEU A 508 7.96 1.20 17.46
CA LEU A 508 7.55 0.10 18.34
C LEU A 508 8.39 0.02 19.62
N VAL A 509 9.73 0.09 19.53
CA VAL A 509 10.59 0.03 20.73
C VAL A 509 10.59 1.34 21.49
N GLY A 510 10.53 2.48 20.79
CA GLY A 510 10.51 3.81 21.38
C GLY A 510 9.26 4.09 22.21
N ASP A 511 8.08 3.69 21.70
CA ASP A 511 6.81 3.82 22.42
C ASP A 511 6.76 2.98 23.70
N ALA A 512 7.55 1.91 23.76
CA ALA A 512 7.70 1.06 24.93
C ALA A 512 8.89 1.45 25.84
N GLY A 513 9.65 2.51 25.51
CA GLY A 513 10.84 2.90 26.26
C GLY A 513 11.95 1.83 26.25
N ARG A 514 12.16 1.20 25.09
CA ARG A 514 13.17 0.16 24.85
C ARG A 514 14.08 0.56 23.69
N GLY A 515 15.24 -0.09 23.61
CA GLY A 515 16.02 -0.16 22.37
C GLY A 515 15.79 -1.46 21.61
N GLY A 516 16.60 -1.69 20.59
CA GLY A 516 16.57 -2.92 19.82
C GLY A 516 17.90 -3.24 19.15
N GLU A 517 18.27 -4.51 19.20
CA GLU A 517 19.36 -5.09 18.42
C GLU A 517 18.78 -5.97 17.32
N PHE A 518 19.09 -5.65 16.07
CA PHE A 518 18.55 -6.28 14.88
C PHE A 518 19.67 -6.88 14.03
N GLU A 519 19.39 -8.01 13.38
CA GLU A 519 20.23 -8.59 12.33
C GLU A 519 19.55 -8.43 10.98
N LEU A 520 20.18 -7.67 10.08
CA LEU A 520 19.64 -7.31 8.78
C LEU A 520 19.36 -8.55 7.91
N ARG A 521 20.21 -9.57 8.01
CA ARG A 521 20.09 -10.79 7.20
C ARG A 521 18.98 -11.73 7.66
N ASN A 522 18.36 -11.45 8.81
CA ASN A 522 17.14 -12.14 9.24
C ASN A 522 15.86 -11.55 8.63
N VAL A 523 15.92 -10.35 8.02
CA VAL A 523 14.77 -9.75 7.35
C VAL A 523 14.42 -10.58 6.10
N PRO A 524 13.19 -11.10 5.98
CA PRO A 524 12.78 -11.85 4.79
C PRO A 524 12.93 -10.99 3.54
N ASN A 525 13.61 -11.50 2.51
CA ASN A 525 14.02 -10.74 1.34
C ASN A 525 13.96 -11.62 0.07
N ASP A 526 13.14 -11.22 -0.91
CA ASP A 526 13.03 -11.88 -2.21
C ASP A 526 13.94 -11.25 -3.29
N GLU A 527 14.62 -10.14 -2.97
CA GLU A 527 15.60 -9.46 -3.81
C GLU A 527 16.99 -9.45 -3.16
N PRO A 528 17.79 -10.52 -3.32
CA PRO A 528 19.06 -10.69 -2.60
C PRO A 528 20.11 -9.60 -2.92
N GLY A 529 19.96 -8.90 -4.05
CA GLY A 529 20.85 -7.80 -4.44
C GLY A 529 20.65 -6.49 -3.68
N MET A 530 19.60 -6.38 -2.86
CA MET A 530 19.30 -5.14 -2.13
C MET A 530 20.45 -4.71 -1.21
N SER A 531 20.70 -3.40 -1.17
CA SER A 531 21.60 -2.78 -0.19
C SER A 531 20.99 -2.81 1.22
N PRO A 532 21.80 -2.61 2.28
CA PRO A 532 21.28 -2.42 3.63
C PRO A 532 20.20 -1.34 3.75
N LEU A 533 20.38 -0.23 3.02
CA LEU A 533 19.38 0.86 2.93
C LEU A 533 18.06 0.34 2.37
N ALA A 534 18.11 -0.41 1.27
CA ALA A 534 16.93 -0.93 0.60
C ALA A 534 16.20 -1.99 1.46
N ILE A 535 16.93 -2.91 2.11
CA ILE A 535 16.32 -3.91 3.01
C ILE A 535 15.61 -3.23 4.19
N TRP A 536 16.23 -2.21 4.78
CA TRP A 536 15.71 -1.55 5.99
C TRP A 536 14.57 -0.55 5.69
N SER A 537 14.65 0.17 4.56
CA SER A 537 13.78 1.33 4.30
C SER A 537 12.78 1.13 3.14
N ASN A 538 12.68 -0.06 2.54
CA ASN A 538 11.64 -0.33 1.54
C ASN A 538 10.25 -0.33 2.18
N GLU A 539 9.26 0.09 1.40
CA GLU A 539 7.85 0.11 1.77
C GLU A 539 7.12 -1.10 1.16
N SER A 540 7.76 -2.28 1.18
CA SER A 540 7.06 -3.52 0.83
C SER A 540 5.85 -3.72 1.74
N GLN A 541 4.76 -4.18 1.13
CA GLN A 541 3.43 -4.22 1.71
C GLN A 541 3.19 -5.52 2.50
N GLU A 542 1.99 -5.61 3.11
CA GLU A 542 1.54 -6.79 3.86
C GLU A 542 2.49 -7.21 4.99
N ARG A 543 3.09 -6.23 5.69
CA ARG A 543 4.00 -6.45 6.81
C ARG A 543 3.51 -5.76 8.08
N TYR A 544 3.77 -6.43 9.20
CA TYR A 544 3.56 -5.93 10.56
C TYR A 544 4.84 -6.14 11.34
N VAL A 545 5.11 -5.26 12.30
CA VAL A 545 6.13 -5.49 13.33
C VAL A 545 5.44 -5.82 14.65
N LEU A 546 5.97 -6.80 15.37
CA LEU A 546 5.42 -7.19 16.67
C LEU A 546 6.51 -7.63 17.66
N ALA A 547 6.19 -7.45 18.94
CA ALA A 547 6.98 -7.93 20.07
C ALA A 547 6.27 -9.11 20.75
N VAL A 548 7.00 -10.21 20.91
CA VAL A 548 6.52 -11.43 21.58
C VAL A 548 7.55 -11.88 22.61
N ALA A 549 7.09 -12.21 23.82
CA ALA A 549 7.97 -12.72 24.88
C ALA A 549 8.57 -14.08 24.49
N GLN A 550 9.79 -14.38 24.94
CA GLN A 550 10.50 -15.62 24.59
C GLN A 550 9.70 -16.88 24.96
N GLU A 551 9.05 -16.88 26.12
CA GLU A 551 8.20 -18.01 26.54
C GLU A 551 6.99 -18.27 25.63
N ASP A 552 6.53 -17.27 24.88
CA ASP A 552 5.37 -17.36 24.00
C ASP A 552 5.73 -17.65 22.53
N MET A 553 7.01 -17.65 22.17
CA MET A 553 7.47 -17.86 20.79
C MET A 553 7.02 -19.18 20.19
N ALA A 554 7.05 -20.27 20.95
CA ALA A 554 6.59 -21.58 20.46
C ALA A 554 5.08 -21.58 20.13
N LYS A 555 4.30 -20.79 20.87
CA LYS A 555 2.86 -20.61 20.61
C LYS A 555 2.65 -19.79 19.34
N PHE A 556 3.40 -18.70 19.19
CA PHE A 556 3.32 -17.83 18.02
C PHE A 556 3.74 -18.57 16.73
N ASP A 557 4.84 -19.33 16.78
CA ASP A 557 5.32 -20.17 15.67
C ASP A 557 4.25 -21.16 15.19
N ALA A 558 3.61 -21.88 16.12
CA ALA A 558 2.55 -22.84 15.80
C ALA A 558 1.33 -22.17 15.13
N ILE A 559 0.99 -20.94 15.54
CA ILE A 559 -0.08 -20.15 14.92
C ILE A 559 0.31 -19.79 13.48
N CYS A 560 1.49 -19.21 13.28
CA CYS A 560 1.99 -18.82 11.96
C CYS A 560 2.08 -20.01 11.00
N ALA A 561 2.62 -21.14 11.46
CA ALA A 561 2.74 -22.37 10.65
C ALA A 561 1.36 -22.91 10.22
N ARG A 562 0.36 -22.82 11.10
CA ARG A 562 -1.03 -23.24 10.78
C ARG A 562 -1.64 -22.36 9.70
N GLU A 563 -1.48 -21.05 9.80
CA GLU A 563 -2.06 -20.10 8.82
C GLU A 563 -1.17 -19.91 7.59
N ARG A 564 0.03 -20.52 7.58
CA ARG A 564 1.08 -20.33 6.57
C ARG A 564 1.47 -18.86 6.46
N ALA A 565 1.40 -18.11 7.54
CA ALA A 565 1.86 -16.72 7.54
C ALA A 565 3.38 -16.71 7.77
N PRO A 566 4.18 -16.23 6.82
CA PRO A 566 5.62 -16.10 7.02
C PRO A 566 5.91 -15.07 8.11
N TYR A 567 6.91 -15.36 8.93
CA TYR A 567 7.44 -14.41 9.91
C TYR A 567 8.94 -14.65 10.10
N ALA A 568 9.64 -13.66 10.61
CA ALA A 568 11.02 -13.81 11.04
C ALA A 568 11.28 -13.02 12.32
N VAL A 569 12.01 -13.63 13.27
CA VAL A 569 12.63 -12.90 14.39
C VAL A 569 13.83 -12.18 13.84
N VAL A 570 13.75 -10.85 13.77
CA VAL A 570 14.79 -10.00 13.20
C VAL A 570 15.67 -9.35 14.27
N GLY A 571 15.25 -9.38 15.52
CA GLY A 571 16.00 -8.77 16.61
C GLY A 571 15.40 -9.03 17.98
N TYR A 572 15.97 -8.39 18.99
CA TYR A 572 15.54 -8.49 20.38
C TYR A 572 15.49 -7.11 21.04
N ALA A 573 14.49 -6.90 21.89
CA ALA A 573 14.33 -5.66 22.65
C ALA A 573 15.42 -5.53 23.73
N THR A 574 16.00 -4.34 23.86
CA THR A 574 17.05 -4.05 24.86
C THR A 574 16.55 -3.08 25.93
N GLU A 575 17.17 -3.12 27.11
CA GLU A 575 16.93 -2.13 28.16
C GLU A 575 17.50 -0.75 27.79
N GLU A 576 18.70 -0.72 27.19
CA GLU A 576 19.30 0.51 26.68
C GLU A 576 18.50 1.01 25.46
N GLU A 577 18.11 2.30 25.46
CA GLU A 577 17.41 2.98 24.35
C GLU A 577 18.37 3.28 23.17
N HIS A 578 18.97 2.22 22.64
CA HIS A 578 19.90 2.24 21.52
C HIS A 578 19.35 1.39 20.37
N LEU A 579 19.57 1.85 19.14
CA LEU A 579 19.20 1.11 17.93
C LEU A 579 20.47 0.62 17.25
N THR A 580 20.59 -0.71 17.16
CA THR A 580 21.70 -1.37 16.49
C THR A 580 21.15 -2.29 15.41
N VAL A 581 21.62 -2.13 14.18
CA VAL A 581 21.37 -3.06 13.07
C VAL A 581 22.73 -3.61 12.64
N THR A 582 22.93 -4.92 12.73
CA THR A 582 24.11 -5.63 12.25
C THR A 582 23.87 -6.23 10.88
N ASP A 583 24.96 -6.44 10.14
CA ASP A 583 24.95 -7.16 8.88
C ASP A 583 26.06 -8.22 8.88
N GLU A 584 25.70 -9.47 9.10
CA GLU A 584 26.67 -10.57 9.14
C GLU A 584 27.38 -10.83 7.81
N HIS A 585 26.74 -10.51 6.67
CA HIS A 585 27.30 -10.74 5.34
C HIS A 585 28.50 -9.82 5.09
N PHE A 586 28.41 -8.56 5.50
CA PHE A 586 29.50 -7.59 5.36
C PHE A 586 30.33 -7.38 6.65
N GLY A 587 29.92 -7.99 7.77
CA GLY A 587 30.61 -7.86 9.06
C GLY A 587 30.64 -6.43 9.59
N ASN A 588 29.57 -5.66 9.38
CA ASN A 588 29.49 -4.25 9.76
C ASN A 588 28.15 -3.93 10.46
N LYS A 589 27.94 -2.64 10.78
CA LYS A 589 26.72 -2.12 11.41
C LYS A 589 26.11 -1.03 10.55
N PRO A 590 25.07 -1.32 9.74
CA PRO A 590 24.37 -0.31 8.97
C PRO A 590 23.74 0.80 9.83
N VAL A 591 23.32 0.50 11.07
CA VAL A 591 22.79 1.48 12.03
C VAL A 591 23.40 1.22 13.40
N ASP A 592 23.90 2.27 14.05
CA ASP A 592 24.47 2.17 15.41
C ASP A 592 24.32 3.50 16.15
N MET A 593 23.12 3.83 16.61
CA MET A 593 22.83 5.15 17.18
C MET A 593 21.86 5.12 18.37
N PRO A 594 21.98 6.06 19.32
CA PRO A 594 20.95 6.26 20.34
C PRO A 594 19.61 6.61 19.69
N LEU A 595 18.51 6.05 20.19
CA LEU A 595 17.17 6.31 19.64
C LEU A 595 16.81 7.80 19.67
N GLN A 596 17.30 8.55 20.66
CA GLN A 596 17.09 9.98 20.74
C GLN A 596 17.67 10.76 19.56
N VAL A 597 18.72 10.25 18.89
CA VAL A 597 19.25 10.93 17.69
C VAL A 597 18.25 10.81 16.55
N LEU A 598 17.60 9.66 16.40
CA LEU A 598 16.58 9.40 15.37
C LEU A 598 15.24 10.09 15.67
N LEU A 599 14.72 9.90 16.90
CA LEU A 599 13.40 10.37 17.35
C LEU A 599 13.42 11.77 17.97
N GLY A 600 14.61 12.39 18.01
CA GLY A 600 14.82 13.75 18.50
C GLY A 600 13.97 14.76 17.73
N LYS A 601 13.61 15.85 18.40
CA LYS A 601 12.73 16.87 17.81
C LYS A 601 13.57 17.98 17.19
N PRO A 602 13.60 18.15 15.85
CA PRO A 602 14.04 19.41 15.28
C PRO A 602 13.14 20.57 15.77
N PRO A 603 13.59 21.83 15.66
CA PRO A 603 12.79 22.99 16.05
C PRO A 603 11.35 22.95 15.53
N ARG A 604 10.40 23.40 16.35
CA ARG A 604 8.99 23.45 15.96
C ARG A 604 8.81 24.39 14.76
N MET A 605 8.22 23.89 13.68
CA MET A 605 7.84 24.70 12.52
C MET A 605 6.95 25.87 12.93
N HIS A 606 7.24 27.05 12.40
CA HIS A 606 6.41 28.24 12.54
C HIS A 606 5.91 28.71 11.17
N ARG A 607 4.64 29.09 11.06
CA ARG A 607 4.01 29.55 9.81
C ARG A 607 3.38 30.92 10.00
N ASP A 608 3.96 31.91 9.35
CA ASP A 608 3.40 33.26 9.22
C ASP A 608 2.66 33.36 7.88
N VAL A 609 1.34 33.55 7.94
CA VAL A 609 0.44 33.51 6.78
C VAL A 609 -0.55 34.67 6.79
N LYS A 610 -1.10 34.95 5.61
CA LYS A 610 -2.13 36.00 5.41
C LYS A 610 -3.40 35.42 4.81
N SER A 611 -4.53 35.89 5.30
CA SER A 611 -5.84 35.55 4.74
C SER A 611 -5.98 36.11 3.32
N LYS A 612 -6.50 35.29 2.41
CA LYS A 612 -6.85 35.70 1.04
C LYS A 612 -8.32 35.44 0.80
N ALA A 613 -9.05 36.48 0.38
CA ALA A 613 -10.42 36.35 -0.09
C ALA A 613 -10.42 36.04 -1.60
N ALA A 614 -11.19 35.05 -2.02
CA ALA A 614 -11.41 34.77 -3.44
C ALA A 614 -12.34 35.84 -4.04
N LYS A 615 -12.09 36.23 -5.29
CA LYS A 615 -13.03 37.06 -6.05
C LYS A 615 -14.23 36.20 -6.41
N THR A 616 -15.39 36.51 -5.85
CA THR A 616 -16.62 35.76 -6.13
C THR A 616 -17.60 36.64 -6.90
N GLU A 617 -18.28 36.04 -7.87
CA GLU A 617 -19.44 36.63 -8.51
C GLU A 617 -20.71 36.07 -7.88
N ALA A 618 -21.73 36.91 -7.69
CA ALA A 618 -23.00 36.43 -7.18
C ALA A 618 -23.61 35.45 -8.19
N PHE A 619 -23.97 34.25 -7.72
CA PHE A 619 -24.65 33.28 -8.55
C PHE A 619 -25.96 33.88 -9.10
N SER A 620 -26.16 33.77 -10.40
CA SER A 620 -27.38 34.19 -11.08
C SER A 620 -28.00 33.01 -11.79
N SER A 621 -29.27 32.74 -11.49
CA SER A 621 -30.07 31.76 -12.22
C SER A 621 -30.65 32.31 -13.52
N ALA A 622 -30.39 33.58 -13.85
CA ALA A 622 -30.93 34.20 -15.06
C ALA A 622 -30.38 33.50 -16.30
N GLY A 623 -31.28 33.02 -17.17
CA GLY A 623 -30.90 32.30 -18.39
C GLY A 623 -30.58 30.82 -18.20
N ILE A 624 -30.69 30.28 -16.98
CA ILE A 624 -30.58 28.83 -16.74
C ILE A 624 -31.94 28.18 -17.02
N ASP A 625 -31.99 27.34 -18.06
CA ASP A 625 -33.13 26.45 -18.29
C ASP A 625 -33.11 25.30 -17.27
N LEU A 626 -34.22 25.05 -16.59
CA LEU A 626 -34.29 24.05 -15.52
C LEU A 626 -34.14 22.62 -16.04
N ALA A 627 -34.65 22.32 -17.24
CA ALA A 627 -34.54 20.97 -17.80
C ALA A 627 -33.11 20.67 -18.22
N ASP A 628 -32.43 21.64 -18.84
CA ASP A 628 -31.00 21.55 -19.14
C ASP A 628 -30.14 21.45 -17.86
N ALA A 629 -30.42 22.29 -16.86
CA ALA A 629 -29.72 22.24 -15.57
C ALA A 629 -29.86 20.87 -14.90
N ALA A 630 -31.09 20.32 -14.82
CA ALA A 630 -31.33 18.98 -14.29
C ALA A 630 -30.57 17.91 -15.08
N ALA A 631 -30.60 17.98 -16.42
CA ALA A 631 -29.87 17.04 -17.27
C ALA A 631 -28.35 17.11 -17.06
N ARG A 632 -27.78 18.31 -16.87
CA ARG A 632 -26.34 18.49 -16.58
C ARG A 632 -25.97 17.99 -15.20
N VAL A 633 -26.75 18.34 -14.17
CA VAL A 633 -26.51 17.91 -12.79
C VAL A 633 -26.56 16.38 -12.68
N LEU A 634 -27.52 15.72 -13.35
CA LEU A 634 -27.59 14.25 -13.37
C LEU A 634 -26.44 13.58 -14.14
N LYS A 635 -25.76 14.30 -15.03
CA LYS A 635 -24.57 13.83 -15.75
C LYS A 635 -23.25 14.15 -15.04
N LEU A 636 -23.26 15.03 -14.04
CA LEU A 636 -22.08 15.32 -13.24
C LEU A 636 -21.68 14.04 -12.49
N PRO A 637 -20.48 13.47 -12.68
CA PRO A 637 -20.10 12.22 -12.04
C PRO A 637 -20.23 12.22 -10.52
N THR A 638 -20.05 13.38 -9.89
CA THR A 638 -20.31 13.60 -8.46
C THR A 638 -21.76 13.25 -8.04
N VAL A 639 -22.75 13.48 -8.90
CA VAL A 639 -24.19 13.26 -8.62
C VAL A 639 -24.71 11.98 -9.28
N ALA A 640 -24.19 11.61 -10.45
CA ALA A 640 -24.62 10.45 -11.22
C ALA A 640 -24.54 9.13 -10.44
N SER A 641 -25.18 8.07 -10.94
CA SER A 641 -25.13 6.74 -10.34
C SER A 641 -23.69 6.26 -10.11
N LYS A 642 -23.44 5.63 -8.97
CA LYS A 642 -22.12 5.12 -8.56
C LYS A 642 -21.96 3.60 -8.76
N SER A 643 -22.87 2.95 -9.49
CA SER A 643 -22.90 1.48 -9.64
C SER A 643 -21.53 0.88 -10.01
N PHE A 644 -20.76 1.53 -10.90
CA PHE A 644 -19.45 1.03 -11.33
C PHE A 644 -18.40 0.95 -10.21
N LEU A 645 -18.53 1.76 -9.16
CA LEU A 645 -17.66 1.74 -7.98
C LEU A 645 -18.12 0.71 -6.93
N ILE A 646 -19.40 0.36 -6.96
CA ILE A 646 -20.04 -0.41 -5.90
C ILE A 646 -20.04 -1.90 -6.24
N THR A 647 -20.38 -2.27 -7.48
CA THR A 647 -20.53 -3.69 -7.87
C THR A 647 -19.22 -4.44 -8.03
N ILE A 648 -18.10 -3.73 -8.12
CA ILE A 648 -16.76 -4.31 -8.22
C ILE A 648 -16.23 -4.80 -6.86
N GLY A 649 -16.75 -4.25 -5.75
CA GLY A 649 -16.39 -4.64 -4.39
C GLY A 649 -17.45 -5.55 -3.75
N ASP A 650 -17.00 -6.48 -2.91
CA ASP A 650 -17.85 -7.31 -2.06
C ASP A 650 -18.61 -6.42 -1.04
N ARG A 651 -19.85 -6.79 -0.74
CA ARG A 651 -20.76 -6.09 0.18
C ARG A 651 -21.53 -7.05 1.08
N SER A 652 -21.00 -8.26 1.28
CA SER A 652 -21.71 -9.37 1.91
C SER A 652 -20.80 -10.29 2.71
N ILE A 653 -19.50 -10.34 2.37
CA ILE A 653 -18.49 -11.04 3.16
C ILE A 653 -18.54 -10.52 4.62
N THR A 654 -18.33 -11.42 5.57
CA THR A 654 -18.74 -11.40 6.99
C THR A 654 -20.14 -11.90 7.29
N GLY A 655 -21.16 -11.67 6.45
CA GLY A 655 -22.55 -12.01 6.78
C GLY A 655 -23.21 -11.11 7.84
N THR A 656 -22.57 -9.99 8.20
CA THR A 656 -23.07 -9.00 9.17
C THR A 656 -23.58 -7.71 8.51
N VAL A 657 -23.54 -7.61 7.19
CA VAL A 657 -23.98 -6.41 6.46
C VAL A 657 -25.49 -6.27 6.50
N ALA A 658 -25.98 -5.23 7.18
CA ALA A 658 -27.42 -4.92 7.29
C ALA A 658 -27.86 -3.87 6.26
N ARG A 659 -27.00 -2.89 5.98
CA ARG A 659 -27.23 -1.85 4.97
C ARG A 659 -26.00 -1.64 4.10
N ASP A 660 -26.09 -2.10 2.86
CA ASP A 660 -25.16 -1.73 1.78
C ASP A 660 -25.69 -0.53 0.97
N GLN A 661 -24.92 -0.10 -0.03
CA GLN A 661 -25.23 1.06 -0.87
C GLN A 661 -26.53 0.91 -1.69
N PHE A 662 -26.93 -0.32 -2.03
CA PHE A 662 -28.08 -0.59 -2.90
C PHE A 662 -29.42 -0.69 -2.14
N VAL A 663 -30.37 0.17 -2.48
CA VAL A 663 -31.66 0.28 -1.78
C VAL A 663 -32.81 -0.31 -2.60
N GLY A 664 -33.65 -1.09 -1.91
CA GLY A 664 -34.94 -1.56 -2.40
C GLY A 664 -34.87 -2.60 -3.52
N PRO A 665 -36.03 -3.05 -4.04
CA PRO A 665 -36.11 -4.15 -5.01
C PRO A 665 -35.35 -3.90 -6.33
N TRP A 666 -35.14 -2.63 -6.68
CA TRP A 666 -34.43 -2.24 -7.90
C TRP A 666 -32.92 -2.13 -7.70
N GLN A 667 -32.43 -2.30 -6.46
CA GLN A 667 -31.02 -2.15 -6.11
C GLN A 667 -30.46 -0.84 -6.68
N VAL A 668 -30.99 0.30 -6.21
CA VAL A 668 -30.53 1.63 -6.62
C VAL A 668 -29.46 2.12 -5.62
N PRO A 669 -28.26 2.55 -6.06
CA PRO A 669 -27.14 2.85 -5.15
C PRO A 669 -27.29 4.22 -4.49
N VAL A 670 -28.20 4.33 -3.51
CA VAL A 670 -28.60 5.60 -2.87
C VAL A 670 -28.73 5.50 -1.34
N ALA A 671 -28.17 4.46 -0.71
CA ALA A 671 -28.10 4.45 0.75
C ALA A 671 -27.15 5.54 1.25
N ASP A 672 -27.59 6.32 2.24
CA ASP A 672 -26.81 7.44 2.80
C ASP A 672 -25.72 7.00 3.78
N VAL A 673 -25.89 5.82 4.40
CA VAL A 673 -24.99 5.26 5.41
C VAL A 673 -24.84 3.75 5.23
N ALA A 674 -23.71 3.21 5.69
CA ALA A 674 -23.52 1.78 5.87
C ALA A 674 -23.93 1.38 7.30
N VAL A 675 -24.41 0.15 7.47
CA VAL A 675 -24.74 -0.43 8.79
C VAL A 675 -24.37 -1.91 8.79
N THR A 676 -23.70 -2.37 9.85
CA THR A 676 -23.53 -3.82 10.11
C THR A 676 -24.17 -4.21 11.44
N THR A 677 -24.52 -5.48 11.62
CA THR A 677 -24.85 -6.01 12.94
C THR A 677 -23.56 -6.24 13.74
N SER A 678 -23.57 -5.99 15.05
CA SER A 678 -22.39 -6.20 15.90
C SER A 678 -21.91 -7.65 15.90
N SER A 679 -22.84 -8.60 15.81
CA SER A 679 -22.56 -10.02 15.63
C SER A 679 -23.71 -10.75 14.89
N TYR A 680 -23.63 -12.07 14.80
CA TYR A 680 -24.61 -12.97 14.18
C TYR A 680 -25.81 -13.30 15.10
N ASP A 681 -25.68 -13.06 16.41
CA ASP A 681 -26.70 -13.40 17.42
C ASP A 681 -27.54 -12.19 17.90
N THR A 682 -27.35 -11.02 17.27
CA THR A 682 -27.97 -9.76 17.69
C THR A 682 -28.45 -8.90 16.53
N TYR A 683 -29.37 -7.98 16.83
CA TYR A 683 -29.81 -6.91 15.93
C TYR A 683 -29.23 -5.54 16.30
N ALA A 684 -28.31 -5.49 17.27
CA ALA A 684 -27.55 -4.27 17.55
C ALA A 684 -26.75 -3.88 16.30
N GLY A 685 -26.92 -2.63 15.85
CA GLY A 685 -26.22 -2.08 14.70
C GLY A 685 -24.99 -1.30 15.10
N GLU A 686 -23.99 -1.32 14.22
CA GLU A 686 -22.78 -0.50 14.25
C GLU A 686 -22.76 0.45 13.05
#